data_AF-A0A3A4NZ01-F1
#
_entry.id   AF-A0A3A4NZ01-F1
#
_cell.length_a   1.000
_cell.length_b   1.000
_cell.length_c   1.000
_cell.angle_alpha   90.00
_cell.angle_beta   90.00
_cell.angle_gamma   90.00
#
_symmetry.space_group_name_H-M   'P 1'
#
loop_
_entity.id
_entity.type
_entity.pdbx_description
1 polymer ?
#
loop_
_entity_poly.entity_id
_entity_poly.type
_entity_poly.pdbx_seq_one_letter_code
_entity_poly.pdbx_strand_id
1 'polypeptide(L)'
;MHKILISLLILTFPLLSHSQEREAAPLGIFDATADWGWGVDSPETWAPYKKSGKVEIQVVNNDFAYDVYGGGGDIYDSPDEGFYVYTERSGSLSFSAKVLFLDKGQQENPWSKAGLMIRENPTAADSPFYFITLLGGIQKEIGDSIQAICRSWKGEEALFLYKITNHPSPGKPLYLRITRIVTEQLFYCEWSVDGQNWNLLQVYPCSRNDSLGYGLAVTNCMEDDQLAKGRFSEIRFSLPPPTAVRCMSTSHYIPFQTVNVVLKIHNFEKEPRSIMIQETIPAGWESSDISHDGKRIEDKIVWNTFISSGMIVLHYNLKAPADPAKSVPLYGEIESLPIFGQDSMIRGELSLPAMLSTVFYYTLFLSVPLAMILLHLSLYCFFPRLRENLYYALYLLSMIGTLQLSPSFDYHFQYPYAHELGMWIIQINSFHHACLLLFLYSLYYPRFPKITWILIGGLSIIALMIYAQWNLLVLPQLNSLHIYLVFVIVIYAEYLRIAWKIFHRRSPDTWFIPPGVLCLVCIHIWQLTQLFNNVPDNMMGLEWFWANLVIVICMSVSLAYRFAKTNRALETLNLELEDRVARRTEELEQANAELREFDKMKSAFVSQASHDLRTPLTAIKGSLDNLILGIAGALTEKQEKIMNRAVKSVDRLTDLVNDVLDLSRIESGMMVLEKSNVPIRTLVENIINENRPAAEQKRIQLFAYPETDVTMQADAGKLERVVGELISNAIKYTPEGGTIDVTLTQKDDQIMLSVKDSGIGMTKEECEKIWERFYRTNASKTVAKGSGLGLSIAKELVEMHGGTISVVSKQNQGTMFTVTFTSPDTRMKSN
;
A
#
# COMPACT_ATOMS: atom_id res chain seq x y z
N MET A 1 11.88 40.13 26.74
CA MET A 1 11.05 40.62 27.86
C MET A 1 10.47 42.03 27.66
N HIS A 2 10.93 42.83 26.68
CA HIS A 2 10.36 44.16 26.34
C HIS A 2 9.34 44.14 25.18
N LYS A 3 9.06 42.96 24.59
CA LYS A 3 8.05 42.75 23.53
C LYS A 3 6.78 42.00 23.98
N ILE A 4 6.69 41.65 25.27
CA ILE A 4 5.52 40.98 25.86
C ILE A 4 4.68 41.96 26.72
N LEU A 5 5.21 43.16 27.02
CA LEU A 5 4.51 44.18 27.81
C LEU A 5 3.67 45.18 27.00
N ILE A 6 3.80 45.20 25.67
CA ILE A 6 3.12 46.19 24.79
C ILE A 6 1.81 45.63 24.19
N SER A 7 1.65 44.30 24.13
CA SER A 7 0.42 43.68 23.61
C SER A 7 -0.71 43.54 24.65
N LEU A 8 -0.46 43.89 25.92
CA LEU A 8 -1.41 43.74 27.03
C LEU A 8 -2.04 45.07 27.51
N LEU A 9 -1.80 46.18 26.81
CA LEU A 9 -2.26 47.52 27.20
C LEU A 9 -3.18 48.21 26.17
N ILE A 10 -3.72 47.46 25.20
CA ILE A 10 -4.62 47.96 24.13
C ILE A 10 -6.08 47.49 24.32
N LEU A 11 -6.47 47.03 25.51
CA LEU A 11 -7.83 46.53 25.78
C LEU A 11 -8.70 47.39 26.71
N THR A 12 -8.31 48.64 26.95
CA THR A 12 -9.15 49.60 27.69
C THR A 12 -9.04 50.98 27.05
N PHE A 13 -10.20 51.58 26.75
CA PHE A 13 -10.48 52.87 26.08
C PHE A 13 -10.64 52.85 24.55
N PRO A 14 -11.88 52.86 24.03
CA PRO A 14 -12.18 53.49 22.76
C PRO A 14 -12.36 55.00 23.00
N LEU A 15 -11.46 55.83 22.46
CA LEU A 15 -11.67 57.27 22.36
C LEU A 15 -11.56 57.71 20.89
N LEU A 16 -12.71 58.22 20.42
CA LEU A 16 -12.86 59.38 19.53
C LEU A 16 -12.42 59.21 18.07
N SER A 17 -13.33 58.68 17.25
CA SER A 17 -13.51 59.22 15.91
C SER A 17 -14.31 60.53 16.00
N HIS A 18 -13.76 61.58 15.40
CA HIS A 18 -14.46 62.85 15.18
C HIS A 18 -15.77 62.63 14.42
N SER A 19 -16.89 63.00 15.04
CA SER A 19 -18.07 63.47 14.31
C SER A 19 -18.46 64.84 14.90
N GLN A 20 -18.57 65.82 14.01
CA GLN A 20 -19.04 67.15 14.34
C GLN A 20 -20.45 67.07 14.92
N GLU A 21 -20.63 67.58 16.14
CA GLU A 21 -21.94 67.89 16.70
C GLU A 21 -22.68 68.87 15.78
N ARG A 22 -23.69 68.39 15.08
CA ARG A 22 -24.84 69.21 14.66
C ARG A 22 -25.89 69.06 15.74
N GLU A 23 -26.20 70.13 16.46
CA GLU A 23 -27.38 70.23 17.32
C GLU A 23 -28.62 69.87 16.49
N ALA A 24 -29.17 68.68 16.70
CA ALA A 24 -30.43 68.24 16.10
C ALA A 24 -31.58 68.54 17.07
N ALA A 25 -32.66 69.15 16.55
CA ALA A 25 -33.89 69.39 17.29
C ALA A 25 -34.49 68.07 17.84
N PRO A 26 -35.20 68.08 18.99
CA PRO A 26 -35.76 66.86 19.57
C PRO A 26 -36.76 66.19 18.61
N LEU A 27 -36.47 64.95 18.23
CA LEU A 27 -37.28 64.11 17.32
C LEU A 27 -38.47 63.42 18.03
N GLY A 28 -38.89 63.94 19.19
CA GLY A 28 -39.99 63.39 19.98
C GLY A 28 -39.62 62.06 20.66
N ILE A 29 -40.27 60.97 20.24
CA ILE A 29 -40.04 59.61 20.79
C ILE A 29 -38.85 58.89 20.13
N PHE A 30 -38.31 59.46 19.05
CA PHE A 30 -37.13 58.98 18.36
C PHE A 30 -35.92 59.87 18.71
N ASP A 31 -34.72 59.30 18.62
CA ASP A 31 -33.50 59.97 19.09
C ASP A 31 -32.59 60.38 17.92
N ALA A 32 -32.71 59.71 16.76
CA ALA A 32 -31.84 59.93 15.62
C ALA A 32 -32.56 59.70 14.28
N THR A 33 -31.96 60.23 13.21
CA THR A 33 -32.33 59.94 11.81
C THR A 33 -31.11 59.43 11.07
N ALA A 34 -31.30 58.47 10.18
CA ALA A 34 -30.30 58.00 9.24
C ALA A 34 -30.86 58.08 7.81
N ASP A 35 -30.01 58.53 6.90
CA ASP A 35 -30.29 58.59 5.47
C ASP A 35 -29.23 57.80 4.75
N TRP A 36 -29.64 56.71 4.10
CA TRP A 36 -28.74 55.75 3.46
C TRP A 36 -28.94 55.69 1.95
N GLY A 37 -29.52 56.74 1.35
CA GLY A 37 -29.48 56.91 -0.10
C GLY A 37 -28.03 56.79 -0.63
N TRP A 38 -27.88 56.19 -1.82
CA TRP A 38 -26.61 55.84 -2.49
C TRP A 38 -25.37 56.52 -1.89
N GLY A 39 -24.64 55.78 -1.07
CA GLY A 39 -23.38 56.22 -0.49
C GLY A 39 -22.30 56.42 -1.57
N VAL A 40 -21.45 57.42 -1.36
CA VAL A 40 -20.43 57.98 -2.28
C VAL A 40 -19.35 56.98 -2.76
N ASP A 41 -19.41 55.71 -2.37
CA ASP A 41 -18.37 54.70 -2.62
C ASP A 41 -18.86 53.46 -3.40
N SER A 42 -19.86 53.59 -4.29
CA SER A 42 -20.19 52.53 -5.26
C SER A 42 -19.54 52.80 -6.64
N PRO A 43 -18.95 51.79 -7.32
CA PRO A 43 -18.30 51.99 -8.60
C PRO A 43 -19.35 52.36 -9.66
N GLU A 44 -19.13 53.51 -10.30
CA GLU A 44 -19.81 54.05 -11.48
C GLU A 44 -20.67 53.03 -12.24
N THR A 45 -22.00 53.23 -12.32
CA THR A 45 -22.72 53.09 -13.61
C THR A 45 -24.20 53.49 -13.70
N TRP A 46 -24.99 53.85 -12.67
CA TRP A 46 -26.40 54.28 -12.89
C TRP A 46 -26.92 55.40 -11.95
N ALA A 47 -27.09 56.61 -12.51
CA ALA A 47 -28.03 57.71 -12.16
C ALA A 47 -27.85 58.53 -10.82
N PRO A 48 -28.37 59.78 -10.76
CA PRO A 48 -27.83 60.88 -9.94
C PRO A 48 -28.37 60.96 -8.50
N TYR A 49 -27.61 61.62 -7.62
CA TYR A 49 -27.91 62.00 -6.23
C TYR A 49 -29.41 62.20 -5.92
N LYS A 50 -30.01 61.29 -5.13
CA LYS A 50 -31.35 61.49 -4.55
C LYS A 50 -31.29 62.48 -3.38
N LYS A 51 -32.31 63.33 -3.23
CA LYS A 51 -32.45 64.27 -2.09
C LYS A 51 -32.43 63.56 -0.75
N SER A 52 -31.79 64.19 0.24
CA SER A 52 -31.85 63.70 1.61
C SER A 52 -33.28 63.71 2.16
N GLY A 53 -33.65 62.65 2.87
CA GLY A 53 -34.94 62.54 3.55
C GLY A 53 -35.13 63.57 4.66
N LYS A 54 -36.37 63.70 5.14
CA LYS A 54 -36.74 64.63 6.21
C LYS A 54 -37.87 64.08 7.07
N VAL A 55 -37.98 64.60 8.29
CA VAL A 55 -39.12 64.32 9.20
C VAL A 55 -39.84 65.62 9.49
N GLU A 56 -41.16 65.60 9.40
CA GLU A 56 -42.02 66.65 9.93
C GLU A 56 -42.85 66.07 11.07
N ILE A 57 -42.80 66.71 12.23
CA ILE A 57 -43.53 66.27 13.42
C ILE A 57 -44.79 67.13 13.55
N GLN A 58 -45.95 66.48 13.63
CA GLN A 58 -47.24 67.10 13.88
C GLN A 58 -47.75 66.64 15.24
N VAL A 59 -48.30 67.54 16.04
CA VAL A 59 -48.97 67.19 17.29
C VAL A 59 -50.46 67.05 17.00
N VAL A 60 -50.99 65.83 17.13
CA VAL A 60 -52.40 65.51 16.89
C VAL A 60 -52.97 64.86 18.15
N ASN A 61 -53.96 65.51 18.78
CA ASN A 61 -54.64 64.99 19.98
C ASN A 61 -53.70 64.54 21.13
N ASN A 62 -52.69 65.36 21.47
CA ASN A 62 -51.68 65.05 22.48
C ASN A 62 -50.73 63.89 22.16
N ASP A 63 -50.79 63.33 20.94
CA ASP A 63 -49.84 62.34 20.42
C ASP A 63 -49.03 62.93 19.26
N PHE A 64 -47.82 62.43 19.08
CA PHE A 64 -46.97 62.82 17.95
C PHE A 64 -47.32 61.99 16.72
N ALA A 65 -47.62 62.68 15.61
CA ALA A 65 -47.68 62.10 14.27
C ALA A 65 -46.43 62.52 13.49
N TYR A 66 -45.80 61.55 12.84
CA TYR A 66 -44.55 61.74 12.09
C TYR A 66 -44.85 61.61 10.60
N ASP A 67 -44.68 62.70 9.87
CA ASP A 67 -44.64 62.70 8.42
C ASP A 67 -43.16 62.48 8.01
N VAL A 68 -42.83 61.24 7.66
CA VAL A 68 -41.49 60.83 7.26
C VAL A 68 -41.39 60.84 5.73
N TYR A 69 -40.38 61.52 5.22
CA TYR A 69 -40.11 61.65 3.80
C TYR A 69 -38.79 60.95 3.48
N GLY A 70 -38.81 59.97 2.58
CA GLY A 70 -37.63 59.20 2.21
C GLY A 70 -37.45 59.01 0.72
N GLY A 71 -36.19 58.92 0.30
CA GLY A 71 -35.74 58.52 -1.05
C GLY A 71 -34.77 57.34 -0.96
N GLY A 72 -34.60 56.52 -2.01
CA GLY A 72 -33.66 55.39 -1.97
C GLY A 72 -33.85 54.34 -3.08
N GLY A 73 -33.03 53.29 -3.10
CA GLY A 73 -33.20 52.14 -4.00
C GLY A 73 -34.24 51.15 -3.48
N ASP A 74 -34.50 50.08 -4.23
CA ASP A 74 -35.36 48.99 -3.74
C ASP A 74 -34.65 48.11 -2.71
N ILE A 75 -35.46 47.62 -1.78
CA ILE A 75 -35.10 46.81 -0.62
C ILE A 75 -34.71 45.37 -0.99
N TYR A 76 -34.90 44.96 -2.25
CA TYR A 76 -34.63 43.60 -2.70
C TYR A 76 -33.21 43.38 -3.23
N ASP A 77 -32.54 44.40 -3.77
CA ASP A 77 -31.30 44.19 -4.54
C ASP A 77 -30.06 44.97 -4.06
N SER A 78 -30.19 45.99 -3.19
CA SER A 78 -29.05 46.86 -2.76
C SER A 78 -29.08 47.19 -1.26
N PRO A 79 -27.96 47.56 -0.60
CA PRO A 79 -27.92 47.99 0.81
C PRO A 79 -28.49 49.41 1.03
N ASP A 80 -28.87 50.11 -0.05
CA ASP A 80 -29.09 51.56 -0.07
C ASP A 80 -30.58 51.91 0.14
N GLU A 81 -31.10 51.61 1.33
CA GLU A 81 -32.54 51.60 1.60
C GLU A 81 -33.01 52.77 2.48
N GLY A 82 -33.42 53.86 1.83
CA GLY A 82 -34.41 54.81 2.38
C GLY A 82 -33.93 55.80 3.44
N PHE A 83 -34.94 56.51 4.00
CA PHE A 83 -34.77 57.38 5.15
C PHE A 83 -35.43 56.74 6.38
N TYR A 84 -34.69 56.72 7.49
CA TYR A 84 -35.03 55.98 8.71
C TYR A 84 -34.92 56.86 9.95
N VAL A 85 -35.97 56.89 10.76
CA VAL A 85 -36.03 57.64 12.04
C VAL A 85 -36.12 56.65 13.18
N TYR A 86 -35.20 56.67 14.13
CA TYR A 86 -35.07 55.58 15.09
C TYR A 86 -34.72 56.00 16.52
N THR A 87 -34.98 55.10 17.45
CA THR A 87 -34.54 55.11 18.85
C THR A 87 -33.92 53.75 19.17
N GLU A 88 -32.88 53.73 19.99
CA GLU A 88 -32.26 52.47 20.41
C GLU A 88 -32.95 51.93 21.67
N ARG A 89 -33.38 50.67 21.62
CA ARG A 89 -34.00 49.98 22.75
C ARG A 89 -33.41 48.58 22.92
N SER A 90 -33.30 48.16 24.18
CA SER A 90 -32.84 46.82 24.56
C SER A 90 -33.97 45.99 25.16
N GLY A 91 -33.84 44.66 25.08
CA GLY A 91 -34.79 43.72 25.67
C GLY A 91 -35.93 43.30 24.75
N SER A 92 -36.83 42.46 25.28
CA SER A 92 -38.03 41.99 24.57
C SER A 92 -39.08 43.10 24.56
N LEU A 93 -39.51 43.51 23.38
CA LEU A 93 -40.36 44.68 23.19
C LEU A 93 -41.26 44.50 21.98
N SER A 94 -42.48 45.01 22.06
CA SER A 94 -43.38 45.14 20.92
C SER A 94 -43.44 46.59 20.48
N PHE A 95 -43.12 46.83 19.21
CA PHE A 95 -43.13 48.15 18.58
C PHE A 95 -44.25 48.21 17.56
N SER A 96 -45.19 49.13 17.74
CA SER A 96 -46.35 49.28 16.86
C SER A 96 -46.62 50.73 16.47
N ALA A 97 -47.22 50.91 15.30
CA ALA A 97 -47.68 52.22 14.84
C ALA A 97 -48.83 52.07 13.85
N LYS A 98 -49.65 53.11 13.78
CA LYS A 98 -50.63 53.31 12.72
C LYS A 98 -49.98 54.02 11.53
N VAL A 99 -49.87 53.31 10.42
CA VAL A 99 -49.15 53.72 9.22
C VAL A 99 -50.13 54.06 8.10
N LEU A 100 -49.99 55.24 7.52
CA LEU A 100 -50.68 55.69 6.32
C LEU A 100 -49.66 56.08 5.26
N PHE A 101 -49.61 55.35 4.16
CA PHE A 101 -48.74 55.69 3.04
C PHE A 101 -49.47 56.64 2.07
N LEU A 102 -48.88 57.82 1.82
CA LEU A 102 -49.55 58.92 1.11
C LEU A 102 -49.10 59.08 -0.34
N ASP A 103 -47.97 58.49 -0.73
CA ASP A 103 -47.47 58.61 -2.10
C ASP A 103 -48.04 57.50 -2.99
N LYS A 104 -49.00 57.90 -3.84
CA LYS A 104 -49.69 57.03 -4.81
C LYS A 104 -49.25 57.46 -6.20
N GLY A 105 -48.19 56.85 -6.73
CA GLY A 105 -47.89 56.97 -8.15
C GLY A 105 -49.11 56.59 -9.00
N GLN A 106 -49.30 57.24 -10.15
CA GLN A 106 -50.37 56.87 -11.11
C GLN A 106 -50.14 55.50 -11.77
N GLN A 107 -48.96 54.90 -11.59
CA GLN A 107 -48.56 53.56 -12.05
C GLN A 107 -48.08 52.70 -10.86
N GLU A 108 -48.15 51.39 -11.03
CA GLU A 108 -47.70 50.39 -10.06
C GLU A 108 -46.20 50.56 -9.79
N ASN A 109 -45.82 50.98 -8.58
CA ASN A 109 -44.41 51.14 -8.19
C ASN A 109 -44.13 50.27 -6.94
N PRO A 110 -43.75 48.99 -7.11
CA PRO A 110 -43.48 48.08 -6.01
C PRO A 110 -42.25 48.47 -5.15
N TRP A 111 -41.56 49.54 -5.52
CA TRP A 111 -40.31 49.98 -4.91
C TRP A 111 -40.50 51.12 -3.89
N SER A 112 -41.72 51.66 -3.77
CA SER A 112 -42.07 52.70 -2.78
C SER A 112 -42.78 52.08 -1.58
N LYS A 113 -42.19 52.21 -0.39
CA LYS A 113 -42.62 51.50 0.83
C LYS A 113 -42.62 52.45 2.03
N ALA A 114 -43.55 52.24 2.96
CA ALA A 114 -43.50 52.88 4.28
C ALA A 114 -43.88 51.87 5.38
N GLY A 115 -43.14 51.88 6.48
CA GLY A 115 -43.28 50.82 7.48
C GLY A 115 -42.46 50.98 8.75
N LEU A 116 -42.47 49.94 9.57
CA LEU A 116 -41.69 49.83 10.79
C LEU A 116 -40.47 48.97 10.54
N MET A 117 -39.31 49.45 10.97
CA MET A 117 -38.03 48.75 10.85
C MET A 117 -37.39 48.54 12.22
N ILE A 118 -36.73 47.39 12.37
CA ILE A 118 -35.78 47.13 13.44
C ILE A 118 -34.45 46.80 12.79
N ARG A 119 -33.36 47.41 13.27
CA ARG A 119 -32.02 47.22 12.71
C ARG A 119 -31.03 46.90 13.81
N GLU A 120 -30.16 45.90 13.59
CA GLU A 120 -29.20 45.48 14.62
C GLU A 120 -28.19 46.57 14.96
N ASN A 121 -27.61 47.20 13.96
CA ASN A 121 -26.79 48.40 14.07
C ASN A 121 -27.44 49.52 13.24
N PRO A 122 -28.11 50.50 13.89
CA PRO A 122 -28.84 51.55 13.21
C PRO A 122 -27.94 52.64 12.61
N THR A 123 -26.62 52.49 12.67
CA THR A 123 -25.66 53.41 12.02
C THR A 123 -24.94 52.78 10.82
N ALA A 124 -25.00 51.45 10.69
CA ALA A 124 -24.30 50.70 9.64
C ALA A 124 -25.26 50.27 8.53
N ALA A 125 -25.00 50.70 7.29
CA ALA A 125 -25.81 50.42 6.11
C ALA A 125 -25.85 48.92 5.73
N ASP A 126 -24.90 48.11 6.20
CA ASP A 126 -24.79 46.67 5.99
C ASP A 126 -25.31 45.82 7.16
N SER A 127 -25.99 46.44 8.14
CA SER A 127 -26.56 45.70 9.27
C SER A 127 -27.83 44.93 8.88
N PRO A 128 -28.05 43.71 9.40
CA PRO A 128 -29.33 43.01 9.32
C PRO A 128 -30.48 43.88 9.84
N PHE A 129 -31.63 43.73 9.18
CA PHE A 129 -32.84 44.45 9.54
C PHE A 129 -34.10 43.60 9.35
N TYR A 130 -35.13 43.96 10.09
CA TYR A 130 -36.47 43.40 10.06
C TYR A 130 -37.43 44.51 9.69
N PHE A 131 -38.24 44.31 8.64
CA PHE A 131 -39.04 45.38 8.07
C PHE A 131 -40.47 44.92 7.75
N ILE A 132 -41.47 45.63 8.27
CA ILE A 132 -42.89 45.43 7.91
C ILE A 132 -43.40 46.70 7.23
N THR A 133 -43.99 46.56 6.04
CA THR A 133 -44.28 47.68 5.15
C THR A 133 -45.65 47.62 4.49
N LEU A 134 -46.14 48.81 4.15
CA LEU A 134 -47.18 49.02 3.15
C LEU A 134 -46.53 49.39 1.82
N LEU A 135 -46.96 48.76 0.73
CA LEU A 135 -46.52 49.07 -0.62
C LEU A 135 -47.39 50.15 -1.29
N GLY A 136 -46.77 51.04 -2.07
CA GLY A 136 -47.48 52.00 -2.92
C GLY A 136 -47.82 51.47 -4.30
N GLY A 137 -49.09 51.49 -4.68
CA GLY A 137 -49.52 51.26 -6.06
C GLY A 137 -50.91 50.63 -6.14
N ILE A 138 -51.74 51.11 -7.07
CA ILE A 138 -53.00 50.46 -7.42
C ILE A 138 -52.65 49.31 -8.37
N GLN A 139 -52.55 48.07 -7.88
CA GLN A 139 -52.72 46.93 -8.78
C GLN A 139 -54.16 47.01 -9.29
N LYS A 140 -54.35 47.10 -10.61
CA LYS A 140 -55.67 47.36 -11.22
C LYS A 140 -56.78 46.36 -10.84
N GLU A 141 -56.46 45.27 -10.16
CA GLU A 141 -57.41 44.26 -9.64
C GLU A 141 -57.15 43.81 -8.19
N ILE A 142 -56.12 44.34 -7.51
CA ILE A 142 -55.72 43.91 -6.17
C ILE A 142 -55.36 45.19 -5.39
N GLY A 143 -55.99 45.45 -4.25
CA GLY A 143 -55.77 46.70 -3.48
C GLY A 143 -54.33 46.87 -2.97
N ASP A 144 -54.12 47.85 -2.08
CA ASP A 144 -52.86 48.00 -1.33
C ASP A 144 -52.39 46.63 -0.79
N SER A 145 -51.09 46.34 -0.80
CA SER A 145 -50.59 45.07 -0.24
C SER A 145 -49.64 45.32 0.91
N ILE A 146 -49.79 44.53 1.98
CA ILE A 146 -48.88 44.53 3.13
C ILE A 146 -47.79 43.49 2.87
N GLN A 147 -46.54 43.84 3.15
CA GLN A 147 -45.41 42.93 3.06
C GLN A 147 -44.56 42.99 4.32
N ALA A 148 -44.24 41.82 4.87
CA ALA A 148 -43.13 41.67 5.83
C ALA A 148 -41.92 41.09 5.11
N ILE A 149 -40.77 41.66 5.41
CA ILE A 149 -39.47 41.32 4.85
C ILE A 149 -38.49 41.23 6.01
N CYS A 150 -37.72 40.15 6.07
CA CYS A 150 -36.54 40.05 6.94
C CYS A 150 -35.34 39.78 6.07
N ARG A 151 -34.27 40.55 6.29
CA ARG A 151 -33.05 40.42 5.51
C ARG A 151 -31.80 40.50 6.38
N SER A 152 -30.93 39.50 6.21
CA SER A 152 -29.56 39.50 6.71
C SER A 152 -28.63 39.87 5.55
N TRP A 153 -27.79 40.90 5.72
CA TRP A 153 -26.82 41.30 4.70
C TRP A 153 -25.57 40.41 4.77
N LYS A 154 -25.51 39.40 3.88
CA LYS A 154 -24.32 38.76 3.28
C LYS A 154 -24.77 37.50 2.54
N GLY A 155 -25.39 37.65 1.37
CA GLY A 155 -25.51 36.60 0.35
C GLY A 155 -26.13 35.24 0.71
N GLU A 156 -26.54 34.96 1.94
CA GLU A 156 -26.81 33.58 2.36
C GLU A 156 -28.29 33.29 2.58
N GLU A 157 -29.16 34.20 3.02
CA GLU A 157 -30.60 33.87 3.15
C GLU A 157 -31.49 35.12 3.12
N ALA A 158 -32.31 35.25 2.06
CA ALA A 158 -33.52 36.05 2.11
C ALA A 158 -34.63 35.20 2.73
N LEU A 159 -35.03 35.51 3.96
CA LEU A 159 -36.11 34.79 4.64
C LEU A 159 -37.46 35.33 4.13
N PHE A 160 -38.02 34.58 3.17
CA PHE A 160 -39.40 34.57 2.65
C PHE A 160 -40.16 35.92 2.60
N LEU A 161 -40.45 36.36 1.38
CA LEU A 161 -41.44 37.39 1.09
C LEU A 161 -42.85 36.81 1.23
N TYR A 162 -43.64 37.33 2.17
CA TYR A 162 -45.07 37.06 2.24
C TYR A 162 -45.84 38.30 1.80
N LYS A 163 -46.53 38.20 0.66
CA LYS A 163 -47.43 39.25 0.14
C LYS A 163 -48.86 38.88 0.49
N ILE A 164 -49.50 39.65 1.37
CA ILE A 164 -50.96 39.55 1.54
C ILE A 164 -51.62 40.46 0.51
N THR A 165 -52.44 39.88 -0.34
CA THR A 165 -53.15 40.56 -1.45
C THR A 165 -54.55 41.07 -1.10
N ASN A 166 -55.05 40.84 0.13
CA ASN A 166 -56.39 41.26 0.54
C ASN A 166 -56.36 42.37 1.59
N HIS A 167 -56.19 43.61 1.15
CA HIS A 167 -56.35 44.79 2.00
C HIS A 167 -57.83 45.18 2.15
N PRO A 168 -58.31 45.46 3.37
CA PRO A 168 -59.74 45.70 3.60
C PRO A 168 -60.28 47.03 3.04
N SER A 169 -59.47 47.99 2.60
CA SER A 169 -59.89 49.18 1.82
C SER A 169 -58.69 50.04 1.37
N PRO A 170 -58.32 50.12 0.08
CA PRO A 170 -57.14 50.90 -0.37
C PRO A 170 -57.10 52.35 0.15
N GLY A 171 -55.95 52.83 0.60
CA GLY A 171 -55.71 54.19 1.09
C GLY A 171 -56.14 54.47 2.53
N LYS A 172 -56.44 53.45 3.33
CA LYS A 172 -56.73 53.59 4.77
C LYS A 172 -55.48 53.29 5.61
N PRO A 173 -55.34 53.92 6.79
CA PRO A 173 -54.27 53.60 7.72
C PRO A 173 -54.41 52.17 8.26
N LEU A 174 -53.27 51.51 8.53
CA LEU A 174 -53.19 50.19 9.16
C LEU A 174 -52.28 50.23 10.37
N TYR A 175 -52.56 49.38 11.36
CA TYR A 175 -51.65 49.15 12.47
C TYR A 175 -50.65 48.06 12.08
N LEU A 176 -49.36 48.38 12.17
CA LEU A 176 -48.27 47.44 12.00
C LEU A 176 -47.60 47.23 13.36
N ARG A 177 -47.11 46.01 13.61
CA ARG A 177 -46.39 45.67 14.85
C ARG A 177 -45.25 44.69 14.56
N ILE A 178 -44.08 44.98 15.14
CA ILE A 178 -42.95 44.05 15.20
C ILE A 178 -42.64 43.79 16.66
N THR A 179 -42.62 42.52 17.04
CA THR A 179 -42.31 42.09 18.41
C THR A 179 -41.01 41.31 18.45
N ARG A 180 -40.11 41.71 19.36
CA ARG A 180 -38.84 41.03 19.65
C ARG A 180 -38.96 40.23 20.94
N ILE A 181 -38.47 38.99 20.92
CA ILE A 181 -38.26 38.18 22.12
C ILE A 181 -36.80 37.75 22.19
N VAL A 182 -36.06 38.33 23.14
CA VAL A 182 -34.62 38.11 23.30
C VAL A 182 -34.30 36.71 23.80
N THR A 183 -35.08 36.20 24.76
CA THR A 183 -34.86 34.89 25.40
C THR A 183 -34.91 33.73 24.43
N GLU A 184 -35.73 33.81 23.39
CA GLU A 184 -35.90 32.78 22.37
C GLU A 184 -35.34 33.21 21.01
N GLN A 185 -34.60 34.33 20.97
CA GLN A 185 -33.93 34.80 19.75
C GLN A 185 -34.89 34.87 18.54
N LEU A 186 -36.04 35.51 18.70
CA LEU A 186 -37.05 35.58 17.65
C LEU A 186 -37.69 36.97 17.51
N PHE A 187 -38.16 37.25 16.30
CA PHE A 187 -39.05 38.35 15.96
C PHE A 187 -40.32 37.80 15.32
N TYR A 188 -41.43 38.52 15.48
CA TYR A 188 -42.60 38.30 14.65
C TYR A 188 -43.29 39.60 14.29
N CYS A 189 -43.92 39.59 13.13
CA CYS A 189 -44.56 40.73 12.49
C CYS A 189 -46.06 40.49 12.41
N GLU A 190 -46.85 41.51 12.74
CA GLU A 190 -48.31 41.45 12.76
C GLU A 190 -48.91 42.72 12.16
N TRP A 191 -50.16 42.62 11.72
CA TRP A 191 -50.94 43.75 11.25
C TRP A 191 -52.38 43.72 11.77
N SER A 192 -53.01 44.89 11.88
CA SER A 192 -54.37 45.04 12.37
C SER A 192 -55.09 46.21 11.69
N VAL A 193 -56.41 46.08 11.50
CA VAL A 193 -57.27 47.14 10.95
C VAL A 193 -57.73 48.11 12.05
N ASP A 194 -57.93 47.60 13.27
CA ASP A 194 -58.53 48.32 14.40
C ASP A 194 -57.54 48.53 15.57
N GLY A 195 -56.34 47.94 15.49
CA GLY A 195 -55.33 47.97 16.55
C GLY A 195 -55.62 47.01 17.71
N GLN A 196 -56.70 46.22 17.63
CA GLN A 196 -57.14 45.29 18.66
C GLN A 196 -56.99 43.84 18.19
N ASN A 197 -57.44 43.54 16.97
CA ASN A 197 -57.37 42.21 16.38
C ASN A 197 -56.14 42.11 15.47
N TRP A 198 -55.10 41.42 15.96
CA TRP A 198 -53.82 41.30 15.28
C TRP A 198 -53.75 40.01 14.48
N ASN A 199 -53.27 40.11 13.24
CA ASN A 199 -53.03 38.99 12.36
C ASN A 199 -51.52 38.79 12.21
N LEU A 200 -51.04 37.58 12.53
CA LEU A 200 -49.64 37.22 12.30
C LEU A 200 -49.32 37.22 10.81
N LEU A 201 -48.21 37.85 10.47
CA LEU A 201 -47.69 37.93 9.11
C LEU A 201 -46.51 36.99 8.91
N GLN A 202 -45.49 37.07 9.77
CA GLN A 202 -44.27 36.25 9.64
C GLN A 202 -43.45 36.22 10.94
N VAL A 203 -42.63 35.19 11.11
CA VAL A 203 -41.73 34.98 12.25
C VAL A 203 -40.30 34.81 11.74
N TYR A 204 -39.33 35.37 12.42
CA TYR A 204 -37.93 35.39 12.01
C TYR A 204 -36.99 35.07 13.19
N PRO A 205 -35.91 34.30 12.99
CA PRO A 205 -34.87 34.14 14.00
C PRO A 205 -34.02 35.42 14.17
N CYS A 206 -33.43 35.61 15.34
CA CYS A 206 -32.60 36.75 15.75
C CYS A 206 -31.21 36.29 16.20
N SER A 207 -30.15 36.76 15.55
CA SER A 207 -28.79 36.26 15.80
C SER A 207 -28.02 36.98 16.93
N ARG A 208 -28.56 38.06 17.53
CA ARG A 208 -27.83 38.88 18.53
C ARG A 208 -28.64 39.40 19.73
N ASN A 209 -27.95 39.60 20.85
CA ASN A 209 -28.50 39.94 22.17
C ASN A 209 -28.38 41.42 22.58
N ASP A 210 -28.04 42.34 21.67
CA ASP A 210 -27.74 43.75 21.99
C ASP A 210 -28.96 44.71 21.89
N SER A 211 -28.70 46.00 22.12
CA SER A 211 -29.57 47.14 21.81
C SER A 211 -29.76 47.24 20.29
N LEU A 212 -31.01 47.43 19.83
CA LEU A 212 -31.33 47.55 18.41
C LEU A 212 -32.01 48.90 18.15
N GLY A 213 -31.85 49.44 16.94
CA GLY A 213 -32.61 50.62 16.53
C GLY A 213 -34.01 50.22 16.08
N TYR A 214 -35.03 50.82 16.69
CA TYR A 214 -36.44 50.69 16.31
C TYR A 214 -36.92 51.99 15.69
N GLY A 215 -37.59 51.93 14.56
CA GLY A 215 -37.89 53.16 13.86
C GLY A 215 -38.86 53.05 12.70
N LEU A 216 -39.13 54.20 12.11
CA LEU A 216 -40.00 54.40 10.96
C LEU A 216 -39.13 54.54 9.73
N ALA A 217 -39.41 53.77 8.68
CA ALA A 217 -38.68 53.87 7.42
C ALA A 217 -39.63 54.13 6.25
N VAL A 218 -39.16 54.96 5.32
CA VAL A 218 -39.82 55.27 4.06
C VAL A 218 -38.80 55.19 2.92
N THR A 219 -39.17 54.49 1.85
CA THR A 219 -38.34 54.32 0.64
C THR A 219 -39.09 54.82 -0.59
N ASN A 220 -38.33 55.35 -1.57
CA ASN A 220 -38.89 55.77 -2.85
C ASN A 220 -37.92 55.54 -4.02
N CYS A 221 -38.31 54.69 -4.99
CA CYS A 221 -37.54 54.43 -6.21
C CYS A 221 -38.05 55.18 -7.46
N MET A 222 -38.90 56.21 -7.31
CA MET A 222 -39.32 57.01 -8.46
C MET A 222 -38.11 57.65 -9.18
N GLU A 223 -38.15 57.71 -10.52
CA GLU A 223 -37.13 58.36 -11.37
C GLU A 223 -37.12 59.90 -11.18
N ASP A 224 -38.25 60.46 -10.75
CA ASP A 224 -38.37 61.87 -10.39
C ASP A 224 -37.82 62.10 -8.97
N ASP A 225 -37.08 63.20 -8.78
CA ASP A 225 -36.44 63.70 -7.53
C ASP A 225 -37.41 64.00 -6.34
N GLN A 226 -38.54 63.31 -6.26
CA GLN A 226 -39.57 63.44 -5.22
C GLN A 226 -39.35 62.40 -4.11
N LEU A 227 -39.54 62.83 -2.85
CA LEU A 227 -39.48 61.95 -1.68
C LEU A 227 -40.87 61.34 -1.44
N ALA A 228 -40.95 60.04 -1.19
CA ALA A 228 -42.22 59.42 -0.78
C ALA A 228 -42.55 59.81 0.65
N LYS A 229 -43.86 59.90 0.94
CA LYS A 229 -44.37 60.34 2.25
C LYS A 229 -45.12 59.21 2.95
N GLY A 230 -44.63 58.82 4.12
CA GLY A 230 -45.35 57.98 5.08
C GLY A 230 -45.77 58.80 6.30
N ARG A 231 -47.04 58.68 6.69
CA ARG A 231 -47.55 59.26 7.94
C ARG A 231 -47.70 58.16 8.99
N PHE A 232 -47.08 58.37 10.15
CA PHE A 232 -47.07 57.44 11.26
C PHE A 232 -47.67 58.09 12.49
N SER A 233 -48.62 57.43 13.15
CA SER A 233 -49.33 57.94 14.33
C SER A 233 -49.60 56.81 15.32
N GLU A 234 -50.06 57.13 16.53
CA GLU A 234 -50.37 56.13 17.58
C GLU A 234 -49.19 55.15 17.83
N ILE A 235 -47.97 55.68 17.89
CA ILE A 235 -46.75 54.88 18.02
C ILE A 235 -46.60 54.41 19.46
N ARG A 236 -46.42 53.10 19.67
CA ARG A 236 -46.33 52.51 21.00
C ARG A 236 -45.19 51.51 21.10
N PHE A 237 -44.49 51.60 22.23
CA PHE A 237 -43.60 50.57 22.73
C PHE A 237 -44.28 49.91 23.93
N SER A 238 -44.57 48.62 23.84
CA SER A 238 -45.21 47.85 24.91
C SER A 238 -44.45 46.57 25.21
N LEU A 239 -44.73 45.96 26.36
CA LEU A 239 -44.27 44.60 26.63
C LEU A 239 -44.87 43.63 25.60
N PRO A 240 -44.14 42.59 25.18
CA PRO A 240 -44.68 41.57 24.30
C PRO A 240 -45.88 40.87 24.94
N PRO A 241 -46.89 40.47 24.16
CA PRO A 241 -47.93 39.57 24.64
C PRO A 241 -47.33 38.21 25.00
N PRO A 242 -47.98 37.41 25.86
CA PRO A 242 -47.49 36.08 26.18
C PRO A 242 -47.31 35.23 24.94
N THR A 243 -46.17 34.56 24.90
CA THR A 243 -45.69 33.90 23.70
C THR A 243 -45.22 32.50 24.04
N ALA A 244 -45.67 31.53 23.26
CA ALA A 244 -45.27 30.14 23.38
C ALA A 244 -44.32 29.74 22.24
N VAL A 245 -43.21 29.08 22.59
CA VAL A 245 -42.22 28.56 21.64
C VAL A 245 -42.08 27.05 21.81
N ARG A 246 -42.29 26.31 20.72
CA ARG A 246 -42.12 24.87 20.60
C ARG A 246 -40.68 24.52 20.29
N CYS A 247 -40.12 23.64 21.10
CA CYS A 247 -38.85 22.96 20.90
C CYS A 247 -39.07 21.46 20.96
N MET A 248 -38.43 20.70 20.08
CA MET A 248 -38.47 19.24 20.11
C MET A 248 -37.07 18.67 20.31
N SER A 249 -36.98 17.43 20.83
CA SER A 249 -35.70 16.73 20.97
C SER A 249 -35.02 16.43 19.64
N THR A 250 -35.76 16.43 18.53
CA THR A 250 -35.27 16.22 17.17
C THR A 250 -36.24 16.83 16.15
N SER A 251 -35.71 17.40 15.05
CA SER A 251 -36.51 17.84 13.90
C SER A 251 -36.88 16.70 12.95
N HIS A 252 -36.25 15.54 13.14
CA HIS A 252 -36.48 14.33 12.36
C HIS A 252 -37.05 13.21 13.22
N TYR A 253 -37.87 12.36 12.64
CA TYR A 253 -38.37 11.16 13.32
C TYR A 253 -38.25 9.92 12.44
N ILE A 254 -38.26 8.77 13.10
CA ILE A 254 -38.44 7.44 12.49
C ILE A 254 -39.70 6.78 13.06
N PRO A 255 -40.27 5.77 12.38
CA PRO A 255 -41.44 5.03 12.88
C PRO A 255 -41.23 4.52 14.31
N PHE A 256 -42.28 4.56 15.14
CA PHE A 256 -42.29 4.18 16.56
C PHE A 256 -41.42 5.01 17.51
N GLN A 257 -40.65 5.98 17.00
CA GLN A 257 -39.86 6.88 17.86
C GLN A 257 -40.78 7.76 18.70
N THR A 258 -40.40 7.93 19.96
CA THR A 258 -41.01 8.95 20.83
C THR A 258 -40.18 10.22 20.77
N VAL A 259 -40.80 11.32 20.36
CA VAL A 259 -40.24 12.66 20.30
C VAL A 259 -40.73 13.44 21.51
N ASN A 260 -39.81 14.02 22.27
CA ASN A 260 -40.16 14.89 23.38
C ASN A 260 -40.42 16.30 22.85
N VAL A 261 -41.58 16.86 23.16
CA VAL A 261 -41.97 18.21 22.76
C VAL A 261 -42.07 19.08 24.01
N VAL A 262 -41.47 20.25 23.94
CA VAL A 262 -41.37 21.25 25.00
C VAL A 262 -41.95 22.56 24.50
N LEU A 263 -42.95 23.10 25.21
CA LEU A 263 -43.48 24.43 25.00
C LEU A 263 -42.95 25.37 26.09
N LYS A 264 -42.15 26.35 25.69
CA LYS A 264 -41.71 27.43 26.57
C LYS A 264 -42.65 28.62 26.44
N ILE A 265 -43.35 28.96 27.51
CA ILE A 265 -44.31 30.06 27.53
C ILE A 265 -43.71 31.20 28.34
N HIS A 266 -43.58 32.36 27.70
CA HIS A 266 -43.05 33.57 28.29
C HIS A 266 -44.21 34.52 28.62
N ASN A 267 -44.31 34.93 29.88
CA ASN A 267 -45.14 36.04 30.34
C ASN A 267 -44.25 37.23 30.69
N PHE A 268 -44.34 38.29 29.88
CA PHE A 268 -43.54 39.51 30.09
C PHE A 268 -44.23 40.51 31.04
N GLU A 269 -45.50 40.28 31.38
CA GLU A 269 -46.24 41.10 32.34
C GLU A 269 -45.80 40.77 33.78
N LYS A 270 -45.83 41.76 34.67
CA LYS A 270 -45.50 41.58 36.09
C LYS A 270 -46.59 40.83 36.86
N GLU A 271 -47.84 41.07 36.49
CA GLU A 271 -48.99 40.43 37.11
C GLU A 271 -49.21 39.04 36.50
N PRO A 272 -49.49 38.03 37.32
CA PRO A 272 -49.79 36.71 36.81
C PRO A 272 -51.20 36.69 36.20
N ARG A 273 -51.39 35.92 35.13
CA ARG A 273 -52.65 35.86 34.38
C ARG A 273 -53.04 34.44 34.03
N SER A 274 -54.35 34.19 33.91
CA SER A 274 -54.85 32.92 33.41
C SER A 274 -54.77 32.92 31.90
N ILE A 275 -54.24 31.84 31.32
CA ILE A 275 -54.08 31.68 29.88
C ILE A 275 -54.63 30.32 29.43
N MET A 276 -55.19 30.30 28.22
CA MET A 276 -55.60 29.06 27.55
C MET A 276 -54.62 28.78 26.41
N ILE A 277 -54.04 27.57 26.43
CA ILE A 277 -53.11 27.07 25.43
C ILE A 277 -53.70 25.79 24.87
N GLN A 278 -53.69 25.65 23.55
CA GLN A 278 -54.09 24.43 22.88
C GLN A 278 -53.04 24.01 21.85
N GLU A 279 -52.78 22.71 21.78
CA GLU A 279 -51.88 22.12 20.81
C GLU A 279 -52.54 20.94 20.12
N THR A 280 -52.50 20.93 18.80
CA THR A 280 -53.11 19.91 17.96
C THR A 280 -52.11 18.78 17.73
N ILE A 281 -52.49 17.57 18.14
CA ILE A 281 -51.76 16.34 17.92
C ILE A 281 -52.06 15.86 16.49
N PRO A 282 -51.02 15.54 15.69
CA PRO A 282 -51.22 15.00 14.36
C PRO A 282 -52.02 13.68 14.35
N ALA A 283 -52.83 13.47 13.32
CA ALA A 283 -53.62 12.26 13.17
C ALA A 283 -52.76 10.99 13.21
N GLY A 284 -53.16 10.01 14.03
CA GLY A 284 -52.44 8.74 14.19
C GLY A 284 -51.25 8.79 15.16
N TRP A 285 -50.89 9.96 15.70
CA TRP A 285 -49.86 10.08 16.72
C TRP A 285 -50.43 9.93 18.14
N GLU A 286 -49.67 9.25 19.00
CA GLU A 286 -50.02 9.09 20.41
C GLU A 286 -49.31 10.16 21.25
N SER A 287 -49.97 10.65 22.29
CA SER A 287 -49.41 11.62 23.24
C SER A 287 -49.35 11.01 24.63
N SER A 288 -48.26 11.20 25.36
CA SER A 288 -48.10 10.76 26.75
C SER A 288 -47.30 11.77 27.57
N ASP A 289 -47.24 11.58 28.89
CA ASP A 289 -46.41 12.40 29.80
C ASP A 289 -46.71 13.92 29.72
N ILE A 290 -48.00 14.26 29.70
CA ILE A 290 -48.46 15.65 29.58
C ILE A 290 -48.31 16.37 30.94
N SER A 291 -47.47 17.40 30.97
CA SER A 291 -47.21 18.17 32.19
C SER A 291 -48.33 19.16 32.56
N HIS A 292 -48.29 19.67 33.80
CA HIS A 292 -49.14 20.78 34.32
C HIS A 292 -50.65 20.59 34.09
N ASP A 293 -51.15 19.39 34.38
CA ASP A 293 -52.58 19.02 34.29
C ASP A 293 -53.23 19.26 32.91
N GLY A 294 -52.41 19.30 31.83
CA GLY A 294 -52.90 19.38 30.46
C GLY A 294 -53.82 18.20 30.13
N LYS A 295 -54.99 18.50 29.56
CA LYS A 295 -55.98 17.47 29.22
C LYS A 295 -56.01 17.28 27.73
N ARG A 296 -55.91 16.02 27.30
CA ARG A 296 -56.20 15.65 25.91
C ARG A 296 -57.71 15.66 25.70
N ILE A 297 -58.17 16.48 24.76
CA ILE A 297 -59.56 16.57 24.30
C ILE A 297 -59.50 16.29 22.80
N GLU A 298 -59.96 15.10 22.40
CA GLU A 298 -59.93 14.63 21.00
C GLU A 298 -58.49 14.64 20.41
N ASP A 299 -58.26 15.47 19.40
CA ASP A 299 -56.99 15.69 18.71
C ASP A 299 -56.15 16.81 19.33
N LYS A 300 -56.59 17.41 20.45
CA LYS A 300 -55.88 18.53 21.08
C LYS A 300 -55.42 18.24 22.49
N ILE A 301 -54.33 18.86 22.91
CA ILE A 301 -53.93 19.02 24.31
C ILE A 301 -54.26 20.44 24.72
N VAL A 302 -55.06 20.61 25.77
CA VAL A 302 -55.49 21.91 26.26
C VAL A 302 -54.98 22.12 27.69
N TRP A 303 -54.36 23.27 27.92
CA TRP A 303 -53.94 23.76 29.22
C TRP A 303 -54.70 25.05 29.55
N ASN A 304 -55.45 25.03 30.66
CA ASN A 304 -55.98 26.23 31.29
C ASN A 304 -55.14 26.49 32.54
N THR A 305 -54.07 27.27 32.40
CA THR A 305 -53.05 27.44 33.44
C THR A 305 -52.89 28.89 33.84
N PHE A 306 -52.28 29.12 35.01
CA PHE A 306 -51.97 30.44 35.52
C PHE A 306 -50.47 30.69 35.38
N ILE A 307 -50.09 31.67 34.57
CA ILE A 307 -48.68 31.96 34.29
C ILE A 307 -48.20 33.14 35.14
N SER A 308 -47.19 32.91 35.98
CA SER A 308 -46.48 33.99 36.67
C SER A 308 -45.57 34.76 35.73
N SER A 309 -45.13 35.95 36.15
CA SER A 309 -44.09 36.70 35.42
C SER A 309 -42.85 35.81 35.21
N GLY A 310 -42.32 35.77 33.98
CA GLY A 310 -41.18 34.95 33.60
C GLY A 310 -41.53 33.85 32.59
N MET A 311 -40.88 32.69 32.69
CA MET A 311 -41.04 31.58 31.76
C MET A 311 -41.55 30.33 32.50
N ILE A 312 -42.56 29.68 31.94
CA ILE A 312 -43.01 28.35 32.33
C ILE A 312 -42.74 27.36 31.18
N VAL A 313 -42.46 26.11 31.52
CA VAL A 313 -42.15 25.06 30.54
C VAL A 313 -43.18 23.96 30.64
N LEU A 314 -43.97 23.77 29.60
CA LEU A 314 -44.83 22.60 29.43
C LEU A 314 -44.10 21.58 28.57
N HIS A 315 -44.31 20.30 28.84
CA HIS A 315 -43.81 19.21 28.01
C HIS A 315 -44.86 18.11 27.84
N TYR A 316 -44.70 17.37 26.75
CA TYR A 316 -45.41 16.15 26.44
C TYR A 316 -44.60 15.31 25.45
N ASN A 317 -44.87 14.01 25.38
CA ASN A 317 -44.22 13.10 24.45
C ASN A 317 -45.16 12.76 23.30
N LEU A 318 -44.63 12.77 22.07
CA LEU A 318 -45.31 12.34 20.84
C LEU A 318 -44.69 11.05 20.30
N LYS A 319 -45.49 10.02 20.11
CA LYS A 319 -45.02 8.75 19.54
C LYS A 319 -45.48 8.59 18.09
N ALA A 320 -44.51 8.37 17.21
CA ALA A 320 -44.74 8.19 15.78
C ALA A 320 -45.46 6.85 15.48
N PRO A 321 -46.46 6.83 14.58
CA PRO A 321 -47.10 5.59 14.14
C PRO A 321 -46.16 4.71 13.28
N ALA A 322 -46.65 3.55 12.84
CA ALA A 322 -45.90 2.60 12.02
C ALA A 322 -45.64 3.11 10.59
N ASP A 323 -46.59 3.82 9.99
CA ASP A 323 -46.48 4.40 8.64
C ASP A 323 -46.87 5.89 8.65
N PRO A 324 -46.03 6.75 9.26
CA PRO A 324 -46.26 8.18 9.29
C PRO A 324 -46.02 8.82 7.92
N ALA A 325 -46.67 9.96 7.66
CA ALA A 325 -46.41 10.79 6.49
C ALA A 325 -44.91 11.17 6.37
N LYS A 326 -44.45 11.71 5.24
CA LYS A 326 -43.05 12.15 5.11
C LYS A 326 -42.73 13.43 5.91
N SER A 327 -43.73 14.29 6.10
CA SER A 327 -43.67 15.49 6.92
C SER A 327 -44.97 15.60 7.69
N VAL A 328 -44.88 15.96 8.97
CA VAL A 328 -46.01 16.07 9.89
C VAL A 328 -46.00 17.47 10.50
N PRO A 329 -46.96 18.34 10.14
CA PRO A 329 -47.06 19.67 10.72
C PRO A 329 -47.65 19.63 12.13
N LEU A 330 -47.22 20.56 12.97
CA LEU A 330 -47.65 20.74 14.35
C LEU A 330 -48.26 22.13 14.53
N TYR A 331 -49.52 22.17 14.94
CA TYR A 331 -50.27 23.42 15.12
C TYR A 331 -50.66 23.60 16.57
N GLY A 332 -50.71 24.84 17.02
CA GLY A 332 -51.21 25.18 18.35
C GLY A 332 -51.31 26.68 18.52
N GLU A 333 -52.02 27.11 19.54
CA GLU A 333 -52.22 28.51 19.84
C GLU A 333 -52.29 28.79 21.36
N ILE A 334 -51.99 30.02 21.70
CA ILE A 334 -52.06 30.63 23.03
C ILE A 334 -52.90 31.90 22.91
N GLU A 335 -54.11 31.92 23.47
CA GLU A 335 -55.04 33.07 23.38
C GLU A 335 -55.16 33.67 21.96
N SER A 336 -55.29 32.82 20.94
CA SER A 336 -55.38 33.19 19.51
C SER A 336 -54.06 33.58 18.81
N LEU A 337 -52.92 33.55 19.51
CA LEU A 337 -51.58 33.64 18.90
C LEU A 337 -51.06 32.24 18.61
N PRO A 338 -50.46 31.95 17.44
CA PRO A 338 -49.91 30.64 17.17
C PRO A 338 -48.69 30.34 18.06
N ILE A 339 -48.46 29.07 18.34
CA ILE A 339 -47.22 28.61 18.98
C ILE A 339 -46.09 28.67 17.93
N PHE A 340 -45.01 29.36 18.27
CA PHE A 340 -43.85 29.58 17.40
C PHE A 340 -42.79 28.49 17.53
N GLY A 341 -41.75 28.49 16.69
CA GLY A 341 -40.64 27.54 16.78
C GLY A 341 -40.75 26.42 15.74
N GLN A 342 -40.39 25.19 16.12
CA GLN A 342 -40.46 24.06 15.17
C GLN A 342 -41.93 23.72 14.86
N ASP A 343 -42.33 23.87 13.59
CA ASP A 343 -43.72 23.74 13.12
C ASP A 343 -43.99 22.43 12.39
N SER A 344 -42.96 21.64 12.12
CA SER A 344 -43.06 20.37 11.43
C SER A 344 -41.95 19.42 11.85
N MET A 345 -42.24 18.13 11.76
CA MET A 345 -41.25 17.06 11.88
C MET A 345 -41.11 16.36 10.52
N ILE A 346 -39.90 16.00 10.13
CA ILE A 346 -39.61 15.34 8.84
C ILE A 346 -39.14 13.91 9.09
N ARG A 347 -39.54 12.96 8.24
CA ARG A 347 -39.00 11.59 8.31
C ARG A 347 -37.49 11.62 8.02
N GLY A 348 -36.68 11.11 8.93
CA GLY A 348 -35.23 11.06 8.75
C GLY A 348 -34.80 10.21 7.56
N GLU A 349 -34.19 10.83 6.54
CA GLU A 349 -33.34 10.17 5.53
C GLU A 349 -31.87 10.52 5.86
N LEU A 350 -30.94 9.55 5.83
CA LEU A 350 -29.52 9.83 6.13
C LEU A 350 -28.97 10.93 5.21
N SER A 351 -28.29 11.93 5.78
CA SER A 351 -27.69 13.01 4.98
C SER A 351 -26.61 12.47 4.01
N LEU A 352 -26.65 12.93 2.76
CA LEU A 352 -25.72 12.53 1.69
C LEU A 352 -24.22 12.62 2.08
N PRO A 353 -23.75 13.63 2.84
CA PRO A 353 -22.36 13.70 3.29
C PRO A 353 -21.96 12.56 4.24
N ALA A 354 -22.87 12.14 5.13
CA ALA A 354 -22.63 11.04 6.07
C ALA A 354 -22.60 9.68 5.36
N MET A 355 -23.40 9.49 4.31
CA MET A 355 -23.31 8.30 3.45
C MET A 355 -21.98 8.25 2.70
N LEU A 356 -21.53 9.37 2.12
CA LEU A 356 -20.28 9.44 1.36
C LEU A 356 -19.03 9.18 2.24
N SER A 357 -18.97 9.73 3.46
CA SER A 357 -17.87 9.46 4.39
C SER A 357 -17.82 7.99 4.79
N THR A 358 -18.98 7.39 5.05
CA THR A 358 -19.10 5.98 5.43
C THR A 358 -18.59 5.07 4.30
N VAL A 359 -19.05 5.28 3.06
CA VAL A 359 -18.58 4.52 1.88
C VAL A 359 -17.08 4.67 1.67
N PHE A 360 -16.52 5.88 1.85
CA PHE A 360 -15.08 6.11 1.73
C PHE A 360 -14.28 5.30 2.75
N TYR A 361 -14.66 5.34 4.03
CA TYR A 361 -13.97 4.55 5.06
C TYR A 361 -14.08 3.05 4.80
N TYR A 362 -15.26 2.53 4.45
CA TYR A 362 -15.41 1.10 4.11
C TYR A 362 -14.55 0.68 2.92
N THR A 363 -14.48 1.52 1.88
CA THR A 363 -13.67 1.22 0.70
C THR A 363 -12.18 1.16 1.06
N LEU A 364 -11.69 2.10 1.89
CA LEU A 364 -10.31 2.11 2.35
C LEU A 364 -9.99 0.90 3.24
N PHE A 365 -10.84 0.60 4.23
CA PHE A 365 -10.64 -0.50 5.17
C PHE A 365 -10.80 -1.89 4.53
N LEU A 366 -11.45 -2.00 3.37
CA LEU A 366 -11.56 -3.26 2.64
C LEU A 366 -10.42 -3.45 1.61
N SER A 367 -10.11 -2.40 0.85
CA SER A 367 -9.16 -2.49 -0.27
C SER A 367 -7.71 -2.70 0.17
N VAL A 368 -7.26 -1.98 1.20
CA VAL A 368 -5.87 -2.07 1.67
C VAL A 368 -5.55 -3.46 2.25
N PRO A 369 -6.35 -4.02 3.19
CA PRO A 369 -6.08 -5.37 3.70
C PRO A 369 -6.22 -6.44 2.61
N LEU A 370 -7.14 -6.29 1.65
CA LEU A 370 -7.29 -7.22 0.54
C LEU A 370 -6.03 -7.29 -0.33
N ALA A 371 -5.46 -6.14 -0.69
CA ALA A 371 -4.22 -6.07 -1.45
C ALA A 371 -3.06 -6.73 -0.68
N MET A 372 -2.98 -6.48 0.64
CA MET A 372 -1.99 -7.09 1.51
C MET A 372 -2.16 -8.62 1.63
N ILE A 373 -3.40 -9.12 1.74
CA ILE A 373 -3.69 -10.55 1.76
C ILE A 373 -3.16 -11.21 0.48
N LEU A 374 -3.45 -10.63 -0.69
CA LEU A 374 -2.98 -11.14 -1.97
C LEU A 374 -1.45 -11.18 -2.04
N LEU A 375 -0.79 -10.10 -1.58
CA LEU A 375 0.67 -10.04 -1.50
C LEU A 375 1.25 -11.14 -0.60
N HIS A 376 0.75 -11.30 0.62
CA HIS A 376 1.29 -12.26 1.58
C HIS A 376 0.96 -13.71 1.23
N LEU A 377 -0.22 -13.99 0.67
CA LEU A 377 -0.52 -15.31 0.10
C LEU A 377 0.40 -15.62 -1.06
N SER A 378 0.66 -14.67 -1.95
CA SER A 378 1.61 -14.84 -3.05
C SER A 378 3.01 -15.15 -2.52
N LEU A 379 3.50 -14.37 -1.54
CA LEU A 379 4.78 -14.61 -0.89
C LEU A 379 4.84 -15.99 -0.22
N TYR A 380 3.74 -16.48 0.35
CA TYR A 380 3.67 -17.83 0.89
C TYR A 380 3.71 -18.91 -0.20
N CYS A 381 3.02 -18.71 -1.32
CA CYS A 381 3.05 -19.63 -2.47
C CYS A 381 4.46 -19.75 -3.07
N PHE A 382 5.17 -18.64 -3.21
CA PHE A 382 6.57 -18.66 -3.70
C PHE A 382 7.55 -19.14 -2.64
N PHE A 383 7.31 -18.85 -1.35
CA PHE A 383 8.22 -19.15 -0.24
C PHE A 383 7.50 -19.85 0.92
N PRO A 384 7.07 -21.13 0.77
CA PRO A 384 6.25 -21.84 1.77
C PRO A 384 6.96 -22.10 3.11
N ARG A 385 8.28 -21.92 3.16
CA ARG A 385 9.06 -21.98 4.40
C ARG A 385 8.79 -20.79 5.33
N LEU A 386 8.38 -19.64 4.77
CA LEU A 386 8.03 -18.42 5.52
C LEU A 386 6.56 -18.45 5.95
N ARG A 387 6.24 -19.32 6.92
CA ARG A 387 4.86 -19.53 7.41
C ARG A 387 4.23 -18.27 8.02
N GLU A 388 5.05 -17.31 8.46
CA GLU A 388 4.63 -16.00 8.97
C GLU A 388 3.66 -15.29 8.00
N ASN A 389 3.94 -15.36 6.69
CA ASN A 389 3.10 -14.74 5.66
C ASN A 389 1.69 -15.35 5.59
N LEU A 390 1.57 -16.67 5.77
CA LEU A 390 0.28 -17.35 5.80
C LEU A 390 -0.54 -16.91 7.01
N TYR A 391 0.08 -16.91 8.21
CA TYR A 391 -0.63 -16.50 9.43
C TYR A 391 -1.03 -15.03 9.41
N TYR A 392 -0.20 -14.18 8.79
CA TYR A 392 -0.53 -12.77 8.62
C TYR A 392 -1.70 -12.56 7.65
N ALA A 393 -1.70 -13.27 6.52
CA ALA A 393 -2.82 -13.23 5.57
C ALA A 393 -4.13 -13.73 6.21
N LEU A 394 -4.07 -14.80 7.01
CA LEU A 394 -5.23 -15.30 7.77
C LEU A 394 -5.73 -14.27 8.80
N TYR A 395 -4.82 -13.57 9.49
CA TYR A 395 -5.18 -12.48 10.39
C TYR A 395 -5.89 -11.34 9.65
N LEU A 396 -5.32 -10.85 8.54
CA LEU A 396 -5.93 -9.79 7.73
C LEU A 396 -7.30 -10.22 7.17
N LEU A 397 -7.45 -11.48 6.73
CA LEU A 397 -8.72 -12.02 6.27
C LEU A 397 -9.77 -12.03 7.40
N SER A 398 -9.37 -12.46 8.60
CA SER A 398 -10.25 -12.45 9.76
C SER A 398 -10.66 -11.02 10.16
N MET A 399 -9.79 -10.03 9.95
CA MET A 399 -10.08 -8.61 10.16
C MET A 399 -11.13 -8.10 9.16
N ILE A 400 -11.07 -8.49 7.89
CA ILE A 400 -12.12 -8.14 6.92
C ILE A 400 -13.49 -8.69 7.35
N GLY A 401 -13.52 -9.91 7.90
CA GLY A 401 -14.75 -10.52 8.40
C GLY A 401 -15.39 -9.72 9.54
N THR A 402 -14.60 -9.17 10.46
CA THR A 402 -15.11 -8.32 11.55
C THR A 402 -15.51 -6.92 11.05
N LEU A 403 -14.83 -6.37 10.03
CA LEU A 403 -15.19 -5.09 9.40
C LEU A 403 -16.60 -5.08 8.80
N GLN A 404 -16.98 -6.16 8.10
CA GLN A 404 -18.27 -6.28 7.40
C GLN A 404 -19.48 -6.35 8.35
N LEU A 405 -19.27 -6.75 9.61
CA LEU A 405 -20.35 -6.93 10.58
C LEU A 405 -20.51 -5.76 11.56
N SER A 406 -19.54 -4.83 11.59
CA SER A 406 -19.59 -3.64 12.43
C SER A 406 -20.64 -2.58 12.03
N PRO A 407 -20.93 -2.27 10.75
CA PRO A 407 -22.01 -1.31 10.40
C PRO A 407 -23.41 -1.80 10.79
N SER A 408 -23.59 -3.12 10.89
CA SER A 408 -24.84 -3.75 11.31
C SER A 408 -25.16 -3.51 12.79
N PHE A 409 -24.21 -3.00 13.59
CA PHE A 409 -24.40 -2.67 15.00
C PHE A 409 -25.25 -1.40 15.20
N ASP A 410 -24.99 -0.35 14.41
CA ASP A 410 -25.67 0.96 14.52
C ASP A 410 -27.13 0.92 14.04
N TYR A 411 -27.43 0.10 13.03
CA TYR A 411 -28.73 0.13 12.34
C TYR A 411 -29.78 -0.84 12.91
N HIS A 412 -29.39 -1.86 13.69
CA HIS A 412 -30.27 -3.00 14.02
C HIS A 412 -30.61 -3.17 15.49
N PHE A 413 -30.05 -2.38 16.42
CA PHE A 413 -30.50 -2.38 17.82
C PHE A 413 -31.95 -1.89 17.99
N GLN A 414 -32.58 -1.37 16.94
CA GLN A 414 -34.00 -1.01 16.88
C GLN A 414 -34.94 -2.14 16.42
N TYR A 415 -34.43 -3.33 16.02
CA TYR A 415 -35.25 -4.44 15.51
C TYR A 415 -35.13 -5.73 16.33
N PRO A 416 -36.17 -6.61 16.34
CA PRO A 416 -36.20 -7.86 17.12
C PRO A 416 -35.08 -8.87 16.81
N TYR A 417 -34.31 -8.69 15.73
CA TYR A 417 -33.23 -9.57 15.30
C TYR A 417 -31.83 -9.16 15.81
N ALA A 418 -31.72 -8.10 16.63
CA ALA A 418 -30.45 -7.59 17.17
C ALA A 418 -29.62 -8.65 17.91
N HIS A 419 -30.30 -9.60 18.57
CA HIS A 419 -29.66 -10.64 19.37
C HIS A 419 -29.03 -11.77 18.52
N GLU A 420 -29.53 -12.03 17.31
CA GLU A 420 -28.96 -13.05 16.39
C GLU A 420 -27.61 -12.58 15.83
N LEU A 421 -27.54 -11.30 15.49
CA LEU A 421 -26.39 -10.70 14.83
C LEU A 421 -25.20 -10.51 15.79
N GLY A 422 -25.47 -10.17 17.06
CA GLY A 422 -24.44 -10.10 18.11
C GLY A 422 -23.70 -11.41 18.34
N MET A 423 -24.35 -12.56 18.11
CA MET A 423 -23.75 -13.88 18.32
C MET A 423 -22.78 -14.26 17.21
N TRP A 424 -23.11 -13.96 15.94
CA TRP A 424 -22.19 -14.10 14.81
C TRP A 424 -20.93 -13.25 14.99
N ILE A 425 -21.09 -12.05 15.54
CA ILE A 425 -19.98 -11.15 15.84
C ILE A 425 -19.03 -11.76 16.87
N ILE A 426 -19.55 -12.36 17.95
CA ILE A 426 -18.71 -13.02 18.96
C ILE A 426 -17.91 -14.18 18.34
N GLN A 427 -18.51 -14.96 17.43
CA GLN A 427 -17.82 -16.05 16.75
C GLN A 427 -16.69 -15.55 15.84
N ILE A 428 -16.95 -14.51 15.07
CA ILE A 428 -15.99 -13.95 14.12
C ILE A 428 -14.86 -13.23 14.88
N ASN A 429 -15.17 -12.52 15.97
CA ASN A 429 -14.15 -11.98 16.87
C ASN A 429 -13.32 -13.08 17.53
N SER A 430 -13.92 -14.21 17.92
CA SER A 430 -13.18 -15.35 18.46
C SER A 430 -12.21 -15.92 17.43
N PHE A 431 -12.65 -16.08 16.18
CA PHE A 431 -11.79 -16.50 15.08
C PHE A 431 -10.66 -15.49 14.81
N HIS A 432 -10.98 -14.20 14.81
CA HIS A 432 -10.02 -13.11 14.64
C HIS A 432 -8.92 -13.13 15.72
N HIS A 433 -9.29 -13.29 16.99
CA HIS A 433 -8.33 -13.41 18.09
C HIS A 433 -7.43 -14.64 17.96
N ALA A 434 -7.96 -15.77 17.49
CA ALA A 434 -7.18 -16.97 17.23
C ALA A 434 -6.15 -16.77 16.09
N CYS A 435 -6.56 -16.12 15.00
CA CYS A 435 -5.65 -15.79 13.88
C CYS A 435 -4.53 -14.84 14.33
N LEU A 436 -4.87 -13.81 15.12
CA LEU A 436 -3.87 -12.88 15.67
C LEU A 436 -2.89 -13.60 16.62
N LEU A 437 -3.39 -14.51 17.47
CA LEU A 437 -2.53 -15.34 18.34
C LEU A 437 -1.54 -16.17 17.50
N LEU A 438 -2.01 -16.90 16.49
CA LEU A 438 -1.16 -17.70 15.62
C LEU A 438 -0.07 -16.85 14.97
N PHE A 439 -0.43 -15.68 14.47
CA PHE A 439 0.50 -14.76 13.85
C PHE A 439 1.55 -14.24 14.86
N LEU A 440 1.13 -13.72 16.02
CA LEU A 440 2.05 -13.22 17.06
C LEU A 440 3.02 -14.31 17.55
N TYR A 441 2.54 -15.53 17.72
CA TYR A 441 3.39 -16.65 18.10
C TYR A 441 4.38 -17.01 16.99
N SER A 442 4.01 -16.88 15.71
CA SER A 442 4.88 -17.22 14.57
C SER A 442 6.09 -16.30 14.45
N LEU A 443 5.96 -15.05 14.92
CA LEU A 443 7.03 -14.05 14.91
C LEU A 443 8.15 -14.34 15.93
N TYR A 444 7.82 -15.02 17.02
CA TYR A 444 8.73 -15.29 18.13
C TYR A 444 9.18 -16.74 18.20
N TYR A 445 8.27 -17.70 17.98
CA TYR A 445 8.53 -19.12 18.20
C TYR A 445 8.66 -19.89 16.87
N PRO A 446 9.77 -20.62 16.65
CA PRO A 446 9.92 -21.47 15.47
C PRO A 446 8.95 -22.66 15.47
N ARG A 447 8.47 -23.07 16.65
CA ARG A 447 7.39 -24.06 16.82
C ARG A 447 6.44 -23.57 17.91
N PHE A 448 5.13 -23.67 17.65
CA PHE A 448 4.13 -23.20 18.60
C PHE A 448 4.14 -23.98 19.91
N PRO A 449 4.17 -23.31 21.07
CA PRO A 449 4.07 -23.97 22.36
C PRO A 449 2.67 -24.55 22.59
N LYS A 450 2.57 -25.57 23.45
CA LYS A 450 1.29 -26.25 23.76
C LYS A 450 0.19 -25.27 24.22
N ILE A 451 0.56 -24.22 24.95
CA ILE A 451 -0.39 -23.21 25.45
C ILE A 451 -1.13 -22.49 24.32
N THR A 452 -0.52 -22.27 23.16
CA THR A 452 -1.16 -21.63 22.00
C THR A 452 -2.36 -22.44 21.52
N TRP A 453 -2.21 -23.76 21.43
CA TRP A 453 -3.29 -24.66 21.02
C TRP A 453 -4.38 -24.80 22.08
N ILE A 454 -4.03 -24.74 23.36
CA ILE A 454 -4.99 -24.71 24.47
C ILE A 454 -5.88 -23.45 24.37
N LEU A 455 -5.27 -22.29 24.11
CA LEU A 455 -6.00 -21.03 23.99
C LEU A 455 -6.91 -20.99 22.75
N ILE A 456 -6.41 -21.44 21.60
CA ILE A 456 -7.21 -21.52 20.36
C ILE A 456 -8.35 -22.54 20.51
N GLY A 457 -8.09 -23.69 21.13
CA GLY A 457 -9.10 -24.69 21.44
C GLY A 457 -10.17 -24.15 22.39
N GLY A 458 -9.76 -23.42 23.44
CA GLY A 458 -10.66 -22.75 24.38
C GLY A 458 -11.59 -21.74 23.72
N LEU A 459 -11.06 -20.85 22.87
CA LEU A 459 -11.87 -19.92 22.05
C LEU A 459 -12.90 -20.66 21.21
N SER A 460 -12.46 -21.72 20.53
CA SER A 460 -13.31 -22.49 19.62
C SER A 460 -14.46 -23.16 20.38
N ILE A 461 -14.18 -23.75 21.56
CA ILE A 461 -15.18 -24.37 22.43
C ILE A 461 -16.17 -23.32 22.95
N ILE A 462 -15.72 -22.14 23.39
CA ILE A 462 -16.61 -21.08 23.88
C ILE A 462 -17.51 -20.57 22.75
N ALA A 463 -16.96 -20.34 21.54
CA ALA A 463 -17.75 -19.94 20.38
C ALA A 463 -18.81 -21.01 20.01
N LEU A 464 -18.45 -22.30 20.10
CA LEU A 464 -19.37 -23.42 19.93
C LEU A 464 -20.42 -23.52 21.05
N MET A 465 -20.07 -23.27 22.31
CA MET A 465 -21.01 -23.26 23.44
C MET A 465 -22.03 -22.13 23.30
N ILE A 466 -21.58 -20.94 22.90
CA ILE A 466 -22.42 -19.77 22.59
C ILE A 466 -23.40 -20.10 21.45
N TYR A 467 -22.90 -20.75 20.39
CA TYR A 467 -23.73 -21.22 19.27
C TYR A 467 -24.75 -22.30 19.68
N ALA A 468 -24.32 -23.26 20.51
CA ALA A 468 -25.15 -24.36 20.97
C ALA A 468 -26.24 -23.87 21.92
N GLN A 469 -25.91 -22.97 22.85
CA GLN A 469 -26.87 -22.35 23.77
C GLN A 469 -28.02 -21.65 23.03
N TRP A 470 -27.73 -21.07 21.87
CA TRP A 470 -28.72 -20.46 20.99
C TRP A 470 -29.62 -21.50 20.31
N ASN A 471 -29.04 -22.49 19.63
CA ASN A 471 -29.81 -23.43 18.80
C ASN A 471 -30.53 -24.53 19.60
N LEU A 472 -30.10 -24.80 20.84
CA LEU A 472 -30.62 -25.92 21.66
C LEU A 472 -31.48 -25.48 22.84
N LEU A 473 -31.67 -24.18 23.11
CA LEU A 473 -32.64 -23.65 24.09
C LEU A 473 -32.51 -24.16 25.55
N VAL A 474 -31.34 -24.64 25.99
CA VAL A 474 -31.18 -25.36 27.28
C VAL A 474 -30.48 -24.57 28.41
N LEU A 475 -29.85 -23.41 28.17
CA LEU A 475 -29.05 -22.72 29.20
C LEU A 475 -29.38 -21.23 29.39
N PRO A 476 -29.36 -20.71 30.63
CA PRO A 476 -29.64 -19.29 30.91
C PRO A 476 -28.61 -18.37 30.23
N GLN A 477 -29.11 -17.38 29.47
CA GLN A 477 -28.36 -16.52 28.55
C GLN A 477 -27.21 -15.72 29.19
N LEU A 478 -27.23 -15.50 30.50
CA LEU A 478 -26.24 -14.68 31.20
C LEU A 478 -24.85 -15.34 31.33
N ASN A 479 -24.70 -16.67 31.29
CA ASN A 479 -23.41 -17.29 31.64
C ASN A 479 -22.33 -17.22 30.53
N SER A 480 -22.70 -17.28 29.26
CA SER A 480 -21.73 -17.45 28.17
C SER A 480 -21.03 -16.15 27.74
N LEU A 481 -21.70 -15.01 27.86
CA LEU A 481 -21.09 -13.69 27.65
C LEU A 481 -19.99 -13.41 28.68
N HIS A 482 -20.24 -13.70 29.97
CA HIS A 482 -19.24 -13.54 31.02
C HIS A 482 -18.03 -14.47 30.81
N ILE A 483 -18.26 -15.71 30.36
CA ILE A 483 -17.18 -16.65 30.01
C ILE A 483 -16.35 -16.12 28.84
N TYR A 484 -17.00 -15.58 27.80
CA TYR A 484 -16.30 -14.95 26.68
C TYR A 484 -15.44 -13.76 27.12
N LEU A 485 -15.98 -12.88 27.97
CA LEU A 485 -15.25 -11.73 28.52
C LEU A 485 -14.02 -12.14 29.32
N VAL A 486 -14.14 -13.15 30.18
CA VAL A 486 -13.00 -13.72 30.91
C VAL A 486 -11.95 -14.25 29.95
N PHE A 487 -12.38 -14.93 28.87
CA PHE A 487 -11.45 -15.47 27.88
C PHE A 487 -10.74 -14.38 27.08
N VAL A 488 -11.44 -13.30 26.70
CA VAL A 488 -10.85 -12.13 26.03
C VAL A 488 -9.78 -11.49 26.91
N ILE A 489 -10.03 -11.35 28.22
CA ILE A 489 -9.02 -10.84 29.18
C ILE A 489 -7.79 -11.74 29.21
N VAL A 490 -7.97 -13.07 29.24
CA VAL A 490 -6.85 -14.04 29.19
C VAL A 490 -6.05 -13.89 27.89
N ILE A 491 -6.71 -13.68 26.76
CA ILE A 491 -6.05 -13.45 25.47
C ILE A 491 -5.26 -12.14 25.48
N TYR A 492 -5.82 -11.05 25.99
CA TYR A 492 -5.12 -9.77 26.06
C TYR A 492 -3.91 -9.84 26.98
N ALA A 493 -4.01 -10.56 28.09
CA ALA A 493 -2.87 -10.85 28.95
C ALA A 493 -1.78 -11.63 28.17
N GLU A 494 -2.15 -12.60 27.35
CA GLU A 494 -1.21 -13.33 26.49
C GLU A 494 -0.62 -12.47 25.36
N TYR A 495 -1.40 -11.58 24.74
CA TYR A 495 -0.90 -10.59 23.78
C TYR A 495 0.20 -9.74 24.42
N LEU A 496 -0.05 -9.18 25.60
CA LEU A 496 0.91 -8.40 26.34
C LEU A 496 2.13 -9.23 26.76
N ARG A 497 1.95 -10.50 27.16
CA ARG A 497 3.05 -11.40 27.50
C ARG A 497 3.97 -11.68 26.32
N ILE A 498 3.40 -11.91 25.13
CA ILE A 498 4.18 -12.13 23.89
C ILE A 498 4.88 -10.84 23.49
N ALA A 499 4.17 -9.71 23.50
CA ALA A 499 4.73 -8.38 23.24
C ALA A 499 5.91 -8.08 24.17
N TRP A 500 5.79 -8.38 25.45
CA TRP A 500 6.87 -8.24 26.44
C TRP A 500 8.09 -9.08 26.09
N LYS A 501 7.90 -10.36 25.72
CA LYS A 501 9.01 -11.23 25.29
C LYS A 501 9.69 -10.72 24.02
N ILE A 502 8.90 -10.27 23.05
CA ILE A 502 9.40 -9.68 21.80
C ILE A 502 10.24 -8.42 22.11
N PHE A 503 9.76 -7.57 23.01
CA PHE A 503 10.50 -6.38 23.46
C PHE A 503 11.84 -6.73 24.12
N HIS A 504 11.86 -7.74 25.01
CA HIS A 504 13.06 -8.17 25.72
C HIS A 504 14.13 -8.80 24.82
N ARG A 505 13.75 -9.32 23.65
CA ARG A 505 14.69 -9.86 22.68
C ARG A 505 15.65 -8.81 22.11
N ARG A 506 15.34 -7.51 22.26
CA ARG A 506 16.12 -6.36 21.74
C ARG A 506 16.48 -6.48 20.25
N SER A 507 15.63 -7.17 19.49
CA SER A 507 15.80 -7.36 18.06
C SER A 507 15.10 -6.23 17.30
N PRO A 508 15.82 -5.39 16.53
CA PRO A 508 15.25 -4.20 15.87
C PRO A 508 14.10 -4.52 14.92
N ASP A 509 14.11 -5.72 14.34
CA ASP A 509 13.09 -6.20 13.42
C ASP A 509 11.72 -6.37 14.06
N THR A 510 11.60 -6.38 15.39
CA THR A 510 10.33 -6.59 16.08
C THR A 510 9.94 -5.45 17.03
N TRP A 511 10.69 -4.33 17.05
CA TRP A 511 10.46 -3.22 17.97
C TRP A 511 9.09 -2.54 17.83
N PHE A 512 8.51 -2.57 16.63
CA PHE A 512 7.22 -1.93 16.37
C PHE A 512 6.03 -2.77 16.86
N ILE A 513 6.22 -4.06 17.11
CA ILE A 513 5.11 -4.97 17.46
C ILE A 513 4.57 -4.69 18.88
N PRO A 514 5.40 -4.57 19.95
CA PRO A 514 4.89 -4.35 21.30
C PRO A 514 4.06 -3.06 21.47
N PRO A 515 4.46 -1.88 20.94
CA PRO A 515 3.62 -0.69 20.97
C PRO A 515 2.28 -0.87 20.26
N GLY A 516 2.27 -1.53 19.09
CA GLY A 516 1.03 -1.82 18.37
C GLY A 516 0.09 -2.73 19.16
N VAL A 517 0.64 -3.77 19.81
CA VAL A 517 -0.15 -4.69 20.64
C VAL A 517 -0.72 -3.98 21.87
N LEU A 518 0.07 -3.11 22.51
CA LEU A 518 -0.39 -2.31 23.63
C LEU A 518 -1.53 -1.37 23.21
N CYS A 519 -1.38 -0.67 22.08
CA CYS A 519 -2.41 0.21 21.53
C CYS A 519 -3.72 -0.55 21.26
N LEU A 520 -3.62 -1.73 20.62
CA LEU A 520 -4.77 -2.61 20.36
C LEU A 520 -5.51 -2.98 21.66
N VAL A 521 -4.77 -3.45 22.68
CA VAL A 521 -5.35 -3.85 23.96
C VAL A 521 -5.97 -2.65 24.68
N CYS A 522 -5.34 -1.48 24.69
CA CYS A 522 -5.88 -0.28 25.30
C CYS A 522 -7.20 0.17 24.65
N ILE A 523 -7.27 0.18 23.32
CA ILE A 523 -8.50 0.56 22.60
C ILE A 523 -9.61 -0.48 22.82
N HIS A 524 -9.28 -1.77 22.83
CA HIS A 524 -10.27 -2.80 23.13
C HIS A 524 -10.78 -2.73 24.59
N ILE A 525 -9.92 -2.40 25.56
CA ILE A 525 -10.35 -2.16 26.96
C ILE A 525 -11.27 -0.93 27.02
N TRP A 526 -10.89 0.16 26.35
CA TRP A 526 -11.72 1.35 26.26
C TRP A 526 -13.11 1.04 25.70
N GLN A 527 -13.20 0.29 24.60
CA GLN A 527 -14.48 -0.15 24.04
C GLN A 527 -15.29 -1.00 25.00
N LEU A 528 -14.63 -1.91 25.73
CA LEU A 528 -15.29 -2.71 26.73
C LEU A 528 -15.90 -1.84 27.84
N THR A 529 -15.23 -0.75 28.25
CA THR A 529 -15.80 0.21 29.22
C THR A 529 -17.00 0.96 28.66
N GLN A 530 -17.01 1.29 27.37
CA GLN A 530 -18.16 1.96 26.74
C GLN A 530 -19.39 1.05 26.68
N LEU A 531 -19.22 -0.25 26.44
CA LEU A 531 -20.28 -1.26 26.51
C LEU A 531 -20.97 -1.31 27.88
N PHE A 532 -20.25 -1.03 28.97
CA PHE A 532 -20.82 -1.00 30.32
C PHE A 532 -21.45 0.35 30.71
N ASN A 533 -21.07 1.44 30.04
CA ASN A 533 -21.46 2.80 30.40
C ASN A 533 -22.67 3.35 29.63
N ASN A 534 -23.31 2.56 28.75
CA ASN A 534 -24.45 2.99 27.91
C ASN A 534 -24.21 4.33 27.18
N VAL A 535 -22.97 4.58 26.74
CA VAL A 535 -22.62 5.76 25.94
C VAL A 535 -23.26 5.61 24.55
N PRO A 536 -23.90 6.64 23.97
CA PRO A 536 -24.62 6.52 22.70
C PRO A 536 -23.75 5.97 21.56
N ASP A 537 -24.34 5.02 20.80
CA ASP A 537 -23.68 4.06 19.89
C ASP A 537 -22.96 4.68 18.67
N ASN A 538 -23.23 5.95 18.36
CA ASN A 538 -22.83 6.63 17.13
C ASN A 538 -21.32 6.91 16.97
N MET A 539 -20.47 6.46 17.90
CA MET A 539 -19.00 6.49 17.75
C MET A 539 -18.31 5.13 17.99
N MET A 540 -19.05 4.06 18.32
CA MET A 540 -18.45 2.80 18.79
C MET A 540 -17.65 2.01 17.74
N GLY A 541 -17.90 2.21 16.43
CA GLY A 541 -17.26 1.41 15.37
C GLY A 541 -15.87 1.89 14.93
N LEU A 542 -15.63 3.20 14.88
CA LEU A 542 -14.45 3.75 14.18
C LEU A 542 -13.13 3.47 14.92
N GLU A 543 -13.15 3.53 16.25
CA GLU A 543 -11.97 3.29 17.10
C GLU A 543 -11.43 1.85 16.96
N TRP A 544 -12.33 0.87 16.74
CA TRP A 544 -11.97 -0.54 16.55
C TRP A 544 -11.12 -0.73 15.30
N PHE A 545 -11.47 0.01 14.24
CA PHE A 545 -10.74 0.00 12.97
C PHE A 545 -9.35 0.60 13.12
N TRP A 546 -9.23 1.73 13.82
CA TRP A 546 -7.94 2.37 14.06
C TRP A 546 -7.00 1.49 14.88
N ALA A 547 -7.51 0.78 15.89
CA ALA A 547 -6.72 -0.15 16.69
C ALA A 547 -6.10 -1.28 15.86
N ASN A 548 -6.91 -1.90 14.99
CA ASN A 548 -6.47 -2.97 14.10
C ASN A 548 -5.55 -2.45 12.99
N LEU A 549 -5.78 -1.25 12.47
CA LEU A 549 -4.90 -0.65 11.47
C LEU A 549 -3.50 -0.36 12.04
N VAL A 550 -3.41 0.17 13.27
CA VAL A 550 -2.12 0.46 13.93
C VAL A 550 -1.29 -0.82 14.06
N ILE A 551 -1.88 -1.92 14.53
CA ILE A 551 -1.16 -3.18 14.66
C ILE A 551 -0.75 -3.74 13.30
N VAL A 552 -1.60 -3.64 12.27
CA VAL A 552 -1.28 -4.04 10.88
C VAL A 552 -0.08 -3.26 10.35
N ILE A 553 -0.03 -1.94 10.55
CA ILE A 553 1.09 -1.09 10.13
C ILE A 553 2.37 -1.46 10.87
N CYS A 554 2.31 -1.59 12.20
CA CYS A 554 3.44 -2.01 13.03
C CYS A 554 4.03 -3.36 12.56
N MET A 555 3.17 -4.31 12.22
CA MET A 555 3.55 -5.62 11.71
C MET A 555 4.15 -5.54 10.30
N SER A 556 3.57 -4.73 9.42
CA SER A 556 4.08 -4.50 8.06
C SER A 556 5.50 -3.95 8.07
N VAL A 557 5.76 -2.96 8.92
CA VAL A 557 7.09 -2.36 9.09
C VAL A 557 8.09 -3.38 9.63
N SER A 558 7.68 -4.20 10.61
CA SER A 558 8.50 -5.28 11.16
C SER A 558 8.94 -6.29 10.08
N LEU A 559 7.99 -6.76 9.26
CA LEU A 559 8.26 -7.71 8.20
C LEU A 559 9.10 -7.12 7.06
N ALA A 560 8.83 -5.86 6.68
CA ALA A 560 9.64 -5.13 5.70
C ALA A 560 11.09 -4.96 6.17
N TYR A 561 11.31 -4.66 7.45
CA TYR A 561 12.65 -4.58 8.02
C TYR A 561 13.37 -5.93 7.99
N ARG A 562 12.70 -7.04 8.31
CA ARG A 562 13.26 -8.40 8.21
C ARG A 562 13.69 -8.73 6.79
N PHE A 563 12.83 -8.41 5.82
CA PHE A 563 13.11 -8.60 4.41
C PHE A 563 14.35 -7.80 3.98
N ALA A 564 14.40 -6.50 4.31
CA ALA A 564 15.54 -5.64 3.99
C ALA A 564 16.86 -6.12 4.64
N LYS A 565 16.81 -6.56 5.90
CA LYS A 565 17.98 -7.11 6.62
C LYS A 565 18.49 -8.39 5.95
N THR A 566 17.58 -9.29 5.59
CA THR A 566 17.93 -10.56 4.92
C THR A 566 18.52 -10.31 3.54
N ASN A 567 17.97 -9.36 2.79
CA ASN A 567 18.46 -9.01 1.47
C ASN A 567 19.87 -8.42 1.51
N ARG A 568 20.15 -7.53 2.49
CA ARG A 568 21.51 -7.01 2.72
C ARG A 568 22.51 -8.11 3.09
N ALA A 569 22.11 -9.05 3.94
CA ALA A 569 22.96 -10.18 4.32
C ALA A 569 23.28 -11.08 3.11
N LEU A 570 22.31 -11.28 2.22
CA LEU A 570 22.49 -12.02 0.98
C LEU A 570 23.45 -11.29 0.03
N GLU A 571 23.31 -9.98 -0.12
CA GLU A 571 24.20 -9.16 -0.94
C GLU A 571 25.65 -9.20 -0.43
N THR A 572 25.86 -9.07 0.89
CA THR A 572 27.20 -9.21 1.47
C THR A 572 27.80 -10.60 1.26
N LEU A 573 26.98 -11.66 1.33
CA LEU A 573 27.44 -13.02 1.11
C LEU A 573 27.82 -13.25 -0.35
N ASN A 574 27.04 -12.71 -1.29
CA ASN A 574 27.36 -12.79 -2.72
C ASN A 574 28.68 -12.08 -3.04
N LEU A 575 28.90 -10.87 -2.50
CA LEU A 575 30.17 -10.16 -2.67
C LEU A 575 31.36 -10.94 -2.09
N GLU A 576 31.20 -11.56 -0.91
CA GLU A 576 32.24 -12.40 -0.31
C GLU A 576 32.52 -13.66 -1.15
N LEU A 577 31.47 -14.28 -1.71
CA LEU A 577 31.59 -15.43 -2.60
C LEU A 577 32.30 -15.05 -3.91
N GLU A 578 31.96 -13.91 -4.51
CA GLU A 578 32.59 -13.41 -5.72
C GLU A 578 34.09 -13.15 -5.51
N ASP A 579 34.47 -12.49 -4.40
CA ASP A 579 35.88 -12.28 -4.04
C ASP A 579 36.61 -13.62 -3.80
N ARG A 580 35.97 -14.57 -3.11
CA ARG A 580 36.54 -15.90 -2.88
C ARG A 580 36.74 -16.66 -4.19
N VAL A 581 35.79 -16.58 -5.12
CA VAL A 581 35.90 -17.20 -6.44
C VAL A 581 37.04 -16.56 -7.23
N ALA A 582 37.12 -15.23 -7.27
CA ALA A 582 38.19 -14.50 -7.97
C ALA A 582 39.59 -14.90 -7.48
N ARG A 583 39.81 -14.90 -6.15
CA ARG A 583 41.09 -15.33 -5.56
C ARG A 583 41.44 -16.76 -5.89
N ARG A 584 40.47 -17.69 -5.82
CA ARG A 584 40.71 -19.10 -6.16
C ARG A 584 41.03 -19.30 -7.64
N THR A 585 40.41 -18.52 -8.52
CA THR A 585 40.72 -18.54 -9.95
C THR A 585 42.15 -18.04 -10.19
N GLU A 586 42.56 -16.94 -9.54
CA GLU A 586 43.93 -16.40 -9.65
C GLU A 586 44.98 -17.39 -9.11
N GLU A 587 44.76 -18.00 -7.94
CA GLU A 587 45.62 -19.05 -7.38
C GLU A 587 45.77 -20.24 -8.35
N LEU A 588 44.67 -20.63 -9.00
CA LEU A 588 44.64 -21.74 -9.94
C LEU A 588 45.35 -21.39 -11.25
N GLU A 589 45.19 -20.17 -11.76
CA GLU A 589 45.92 -19.68 -12.93
C GLU A 589 47.42 -19.62 -12.67
N GLN A 590 47.84 -19.14 -11.50
CA GLN A 590 49.25 -19.11 -11.10
C GLN A 590 49.83 -20.52 -10.99
N ALA A 591 49.14 -21.45 -10.30
CA ALA A 591 49.58 -22.83 -10.18
C ALA A 591 49.70 -23.53 -11.54
N ASN A 592 48.78 -23.24 -12.47
CA ASN A 592 48.82 -23.79 -13.82
C ASN A 592 49.98 -23.20 -14.65
N ALA A 593 50.28 -21.91 -14.48
CA ALA A 593 51.44 -21.28 -15.11
C ALA A 593 52.76 -21.87 -14.59
N GLU A 594 52.89 -22.06 -13.27
CA GLU A 594 54.05 -22.70 -12.64
C GLU A 594 54.24 -24.14 -13.13
N LEU A 595 53.15 -24.91 -13.22
CA LEU A 595 53.18 -26.27 -13.75
C LEU A 595 53.68 -26.32 -15.20
N ARG A 596 53.19 -25.42 -16.06
CA ARG A 596 53.62 -25.32 -17.47
C ARG A 596 55.10 -24.95 -17.58
N GLU A 597 55.59 -24.03 -16.76
CA GLU A 597 57.02 -23.69 -16.73
C GLU A 597 57.87 -24.87 -16.25
N PHE A 598 57.40 -25.62 -15.24
CA PHE A 598 58.07 -26.83 -14.79
C PHE A 598 58.16 -27.89 -15.90
N ASP A 599 57.09 -28.13 -16.66
CA ASP A 599 57.09 -29.07 -17.78
C ASP A 599 58.06 -28.65 -18.90
N LYS A 600 58.14 -27.35 -19.21
CA LYS A 600 59.13 -26.82 -20.16
C LYS A 600 60.55 -27.02 -19.66
N MET A 601 60.82 -26.71 -18.38
CA MET A 601 62.14 -26.89 -17.77
C MET A 601 62.57 -28.35 -17.77
N LYS A 602 61.66 -29.27 -17.41
CA LYS A 602 61.90 -30.72 -17.47
C LYS A 602 62.29 -31.16 -18.88
N SER A 603 61.53 -30.69 -19.87
CA SER A 603 61.77 -30.99 -21.28
C SER A 603 63.11 -30.45 -21.79
N ALA A 604 63.45 -29.20 -21.45
CA ALA A 604 64.72 -28.58 -21.81
C ALA A 604 65.90 -29.28 -21.14
N PHE A 605 65.78 -29.63 -19.86
CA PHE A 605 66.80 -30.36 -19.11
C PHE A 605 67.11 -31.72 -19.75
N VAL A 606 66.08 -32.51 -20.08
CA VAL A 606 66.27 -33.82 -20.71
C VAL A 606 66.90 -33.69 -22.10
N SER A 607 66.50 -32.69 -22.88
CA SER A 607 67.10 -32.42 -24.20
C SER A 607 68.59 -32.05 -24.08
N GLN A 608 68.94 -31.17 -23.14
CA GLN A 608 70.32 -30.73 -22.92
C GLN A 608 71.21 -31.87 -22.40
N ALA A 609 70.74 -32.60 -21.39
CA ALA A 609 71.48 -33.72 -20.80
C ALA A 609 71.89 -34.75 -21.86
N SER A 610 71.01 -35.04 -22.82
CA SER A 610 71.31 -36.02 -23.87
C SER A 610 72.27 -35.51 -24.93
N HIS A 611 72.25 -34.22 -25.27
CA HIS A 611 73.27 -33.62 -26.13
C HIS A 611 74.66 -33.73 -25.49
N ASP A 612 74.73 -33.43 -24.20
CA ASP A 612 75.97 -33.46 -23.42
C ASP A 612 76.47 -34.88 -23.16
N LEU A 613 75.59 -35.89 -23.20
CA LEU A 613 75.97 -37.30 -23.18
C LEU A 613 76.38 -37.83 -24.56
N ARG A 614 75.76 -37.38 -25.66
CA ARG A 614 76.09 -37.84 -27.03
C ARG A 614 77.51 -37.47 -27.42
N THR A 615 77.91 -36.23 -27.15
CA THR A 615 79.23 -35.69 -27.52
C THR A 615 80.41 -36.54 -27.00
N PRO A 616 80.51 -36.87 -25.69
CA PRO A 616 81.58 -37.72 -25.19
C PRO A 616 81.47 -39.16 -25.69
N LEU A 617 80.27 -39.70 -25.92
CA LEU A 617 80.09 -41.04 -26.48
C LEU A 617 80.62 -41.12 -27.91
N THR A 618 80.34 -40.12 -28.75
CA THR A 618 80.89 -40.04 -30.12
C THR A 618 82.41 -39.94 -30.10
N ALA A 619 82.99 -39.16 -29.18
CA ALA A 619 84.45 -39.05 -29.04
C ALA A 619 85.10 -40.38 -28.59
N ILE A 620 84.50 -41.09 -27.63
CA ILE A 620 84.96 -42.41 -27.19
C ILE A 620 84.86 -43.41 -28.35
N LYS A 621 83.73 -43.44 -29.07
CA LYS A 621 83.54 -44.32 -30.22
C LYS A 621 84.58 -44.06 -31.31
N GLY A 622 84.79 -42.80 -31.70
CA GLY A 622 85.78 -42.43 -32.72
C GLY A 622 87.20 -42.82 -32.31
N SER A 623 87.55 -42.68 -31.02
CA SER A 623 88.84 -43.12 -30.50
C SER A 623 89.01 -44.65 -30.59
N LEU A 624 87.97 -45.41 -30.26
CA LEU A 624 87.97 -46.88 -30.38
C LEU A 624 88.02 -47.33 -31.85
N ASP A 625 87.28 -46.68 -32.74
CA ASP A 625 87.28 -46.96 -34.18
C ASP A 625 88.67 -46.68 -34.79
N ASN A 626 89.33 -45.58 -34.39
CA ASN A 626 90.70 -45.27 -34.82
C ASN A 626 91.72 -46.34 -34.38
N LEU A 627 91.57 -46.88 -33.17
CA LEU A 627 92.39 -47.99 -32.68
C LEU A 627 92.16 -49.26 -33.52
N ILE A 628 90.91 -49.58 -33.84
CA ILE A 628 90.54 -50.76 -34.65
C ILE A 628 91.06 -50.63 -36.09
N LEU A 629 91.00 -49.44 -36.67
CA LEU A 629 91.52 -49.15 -38.02
C LEU A 629 93.06 -49.15 -38.10
N GLY A 630 93.75 -49.35 -36.98
CA GLY A 630 95.22 -49.42 -36.92
C GLY A 630 95.93 -48.07 -37.00
N ILE A 631 95.21 -46.95 -36.87
CA ILE A 631 95.76 -45.58 -36.99
C ILE A 631 96.80 -45.30 -35.89
N ALA A 632 96.66 -45.92 -34.71
CA ALA A 632 97.61 -45.80 -33.60
C ALA A 632 98.56 -47.02 -33.46
N GLY A 633 98.65 -47.88 -34.48
CA GLY A 633 99.44 -49.10 -34.49
C GLY A 633 98.61 -50.38 -34.57
N ALA A 634 99.26 -51.51 -34.91
CA ALA A 634 98.58 -52.80 -35.06
C ALA A 634 98.13 -53.37 -33.72
N LEU A 635 96.86 -53.75 -33.62
CA LEU A 635 96.31 -54.44 -32.46
C LEU A 635 96.58 -55.94 -32.53
N THR A 636 96.81 -56.57 -31.37
CA THR A 636 96.73 -58.03 -31.26
C THR A 636 95.27 -58.49 -31.38
N GLU A 637 95.04 -59.72 -31.84
CA GLU A 637 93.69 -60.31 -31.99
C GLU A 637 92.85 -60.24 -30.70
N LYS A 638 93.51 -60.33 -29.53
CA LYS A 638 92.86 -60.20 -28.22
C LYS A 638 92.47 -58.74 -27.92
N GLN A 639 93.31 -57.77 -28.28
CA GLN A 639 93.01 -56.33 -28.12
C GLN A 639 91.88 -55.90 -29.06
N GLU A 640 91.88 -56.35 -30.31
CA GLU A 640 90.82 -56.09 -31.28
C GLU A 640 89.45 -56.61 -30.78
N LYS A 641 89.40 -57.84 -30.23
CA LYS A 641 88.18 -58.39 -29.60
C LYS A 641 87.70 -57.62 -28.37
N ILE A 642 88.59 -56.91 -27.66
CA ILE A 642 88.22 -56.05 -26.52
C ILE A 642 87.69 -54.71 -27.03
N MET A 643 88.36 -54.09 -28.01
CA MET A 643 87.93 -52.83 -28.62
C MET A 643 86.57 -52.96 -29.30
N ASN A 644 86.35 -54.03 -30.08
CA ASN A 644 85.06 -54.33 -30.68
C ASN A 644 83.94 -54.51 -29.65
N ARG A 645 84.25 -55.02 -28.44
CA ARG A 645 83.27 -55.07 -27.34
C ARG A 645 82.99 -53.70 -26.75
N ALA A 646 84.01 -52.84 -26.62
CA ALA A 646 83.86 -51.48 -26.13
C ALA A 646 83.01 -50.62 -27.10
N VAL A 647 83.25 -50.72 -28.40
CA VAL A 647 82.45 -50.04 -29.44
C VAL A 647 80.97 -50.44 -29.32
N LYS A 648 80.68 -51.74 -29.28
CA LYS A 648 79.30 -52.25 -29.08
C LYS A 648 78.64 -51.75 -27.80
N SER A 649 79.42 -51.51 -26.74
CA SER A 649 78.92 -50.93 -25.50
C SER A 649 78.60 -49.44 -25.61
N VAL A 650 79.41 -48.67 -26.36
CA VAL A 650 79.17 -47.24 -26.62
C VAL A 650 77.98 -47.03 -27.55
N ASP A 651 77.85 -47.85 -28.60
CA ASP A 651 76.68 -47.84 -29.49
C ASP A 651 75.40 -48.07 -28.69
N ARG A 652 75.38 -49.11 -27.85
CA ARG A 652 74.24 -49.41 -27.00
C ARG A 652 73.89 -48.29 -26.02
N LEU A 653 74.88 -47.57 -25.50
CA LEU A 653 74.63 -46.43 -24.61
C LEU A 653 74.09 -45.23 -25.38
N THR A 654 74.54 -45.03 -26.62
CA THR A 654 74.02 -44.02 -27.53
C THR A 654 72.56 -44.28 -27.87
N ASP A 655 72.20 -45.53 -28.17
CA ASP A 655 70.82 -45.94 -28.43
C ASP A 655 69.92 -45.69 -27.21
N LEU A 656 70.40 -46.03 -26.01
CA LEU A 656 69.65 -45.79 -24.77
C LEU A 656 69.39 -44.31 -24.52
N VAL A 657 70.37 -43.44 -24.77
CA VAL A 657 70.21 -41.98 -24.65
C VAL A 657 69.18 -41.47 -25.65
N ASN A 658 69.21 -41.96 -26.89
CA ASN A 658 68.24 -41.60 -27.91
C ASN A 658 66.82 -42.11 -27.56
N ASP A 659 66.68 -43.33 -27.05
CA ASP A 659 65.39 -43.88 -26.59
C ASP A 659 64.77 -43.01 -25.49
N VAL A 660 65.56 -42.58 -24.49
CA VAL A 660 65.10 -41.70 -23.41
C VAL A 660 64.68 -40.33 -23.93
N LEU A 661 65.40 -39.79 -24.92
CA LEU A 661 65.03 -38.53 -25.58
C LEU A 661 63.72 -38.63 -26.33
N ASP A 662 63.56 -39.66 -27.15
CA ASP A 662 62.35 -39.84 -27.95
C ASP A 662 61.14 -40.02 -27.04
N LEU A 663 61.28 -40.81 -25.97
CA LEU A 663 60.27 -40.94 -24.94
C LEU A 663 59.91 -39.58 -24.31
N SER A 664 60.90 -38.79 -23.90
CA SER A 664 60.67 -37.47 -23.30
C SER A 664 59.97 -36.49 -24.26
N ARG A 665 60.27 -36.57 -25.57
CA ARG A 665 59.62 -35.74 -26.60
C ARG A 665 58.19 -36.18 -26.88
N ILE A 666 57.91 -37.47 -26.80
CA ILE A 666 56.56 -38.03 -26.91
C ILE A 666 55.70 -37.58 -25.72
N GLU A 667 56.20 -37.74 -24.49
CA GLU A 667 55.45 -37.38 -23.26
C GLU A 667 55.12 -35.90 -23.15
N SER A 668 56.03 -35.05 -23.61
CA SER A 668 55.84 -33.60 -23.61
C SER A 668 54.96 -33.11 -24.77
N GLY A 669 54.49 -34.01 -25.63
CA GLY A 669 53.72 -33.67 -26.83
C GLY A 669 54.53 -32.89 -27.89
N MET A 670 55.86 -32.84 -27.75
CA MET A 670 56.74 -32.09 -28.64
C MET A 670 57.15 -32.87 -29.90
N MET A 671 56.88 -34.18 -29.97
CA MET A 671 57.15 -34.98 -31.17
C MET A 671 56.05 -34.77 -32.20
N VAL A 672 56.39 -34.16 -33.34
CA VAL A 672 55.51 -34.01 -34.49
C VAL A 672 55.92 -35.04 -35.55
N LEU A 673 54.96 -35.79 -36.11
CA LEU A 673 55.20 -36.75 -37.18
C LEU A 673 55.28 -36.05 -38.54
N GLU A 674 56.33 -36.33 -39.31
CA GLU A 674 56.47 -35.83 -40.68
C GLU A 674 55.85 -36.85 -41.67
N LYS A 675 54.52 -36.77 -41.83
CA LYS A 675 53.78 -37.73 -42.65
C LYS A 675 54.00 -37.50 -44.15
N SER A 676 54.31 -38.56 -44.87
CA SER A 676 54.46 -38.61 -46.33
C SER A 676 53.80 -39.88 -46.89
N ASN A 677 53.66 -39.97 -48.22
CA ASN A 677 53.19 -41.20 -48.87
C ASN A 677 54.28 -42.27 -48.84
N VAL A 678 54.17 -43.23 -47.92
CA VAL A 678 55.18 -44.28 -47.72
C VAL A 678 54.67 -45.61 -48.29
N PRO A 679 55.38 -46.23 -49.25
CA PRO A 679 55.08 -47.59 -49.70
C PRO A 679 55.51 -48.60 -48.62
N ILE A 680 54.54 -49.16 -47.90
CA ILE A 680 54.78 -49.98 -46.70
C ILE A 680 55.46 -51.31 -47.04
N ARG A 681 55.15 -51.89 -48.21
CA ARG A 681 55.82 -53.10 -48.70
C ARG A 681 57.33 -52.91 -48.80
N THR A 682 57.76 -51.85 -49.51
CA THR A 682 59.18 -51.54 -49.71
C THR A 682 59.89 -51.26 -48.38
N LEU A 683 59.24 -50.51 -47.48
CA LEU A 683 59.77 -50.23 -46.14
C LEU A 683 60.01 -51.53 -45.35
N VAL A 684 59.02 -52.43 -45.30
CA VAL A 684 59.14 -53.71 -44.58
C VAL A 684 60.20 -54.62 -45.22
N GLU A 685 60.24 -54.71 -46.55
CA GLU A 685 61.25 -55.50 -47.27
C GLU A 685 62.69 -55.01 -46.99
N ASN A 686 62.91 -53.69 -46.97
CA ASN A 686 64.21 -53.11 -46.65
C ASN A 686 64.67 -53.51 -45.24
N ILE A 687 63.80 -53.37 -44.24
CA ILE A 687 64.13 -53.69 -42.85
C ILE A 687 64.38 -55.18 -42.66
N ILE A 688 63.61 -56.04 -43.35
CA ILE A 688 63.85 -57.48 -43.36
C ILE A 688 65.25 -57.80 -43.92
N ASN A 689 65.62 -57.16 -45.02
CA ASN A 689 66.93 -57.37 -45.65
C ASN A 689 68.08 -56.88 -44.76
N GLU A 690 67.90 -55.76 -44.06
CA GLU A 690 68.86 -55.24 -43.08
C GLU A 690 69.05 -56.19 -41.88
N ASN A 691 67.98 -56.86 -41.44
CA ASN A 691 68.02 -57.77 -40.29
C ASN A 691 68.37 -59.22 -40.66
N ARG A 692 68.38 -59.56 -41.95
CA ARG A 692 68.68 -60.91 -42.45
C ARG A 692 70.06 -61.44 -42.00
N PRO A 693 71.17 -60.67 -42.06
CA PRO A 693 72.48 -61.16 -41.58
C PRO A 693 72.48 -61.55 -40.10
N ALA A 694 71.74 -60.80 -39.27
CA ALA A 694 71.63 -61.09 -37.83
C ALA A 694 70.82 -62.36 -37.56
N ALA A 695 69.75 -62.60 -38.34
CA ALA A 695 68.98 -63.84 -38.28
C ALA A 695 69.81 -65.06 -38.74
N GLU A 696 70.55 -64.93 -39.85
CA GLU A 696 71.43 -65.98 -40.39
C GLU A 696 72.57 -66.32 -39.43
N GLN A 697 73.18 -65.31 -38.78
CA GLN A 697 74.20 -65.52 -37.75
C GLN A 697 73.70 -66.40 -36.59
N LYS A 698 72.40 -66.33 -36.28
CA LYS A 698 71.74 -67.13 -35.24
C LYS A 698 71.01 -68.35 -35.81
N ARG A 699 71.21 -68.68 -37.09
CA ARG A 699 70.55 -69.77 -37.83
C ARG A 699 69.02 -69.75 -37.70
N ILE A 700 68.43 -68.56 -37.71
CA ILE A 700 66.97 -68.37 -37.70
C ILE A 700 66.48 -68.22 -39.14
N GLN A 701 65.40 -68.91 -39.49
CA GLN A 701 64.75 -68.74 -40.79
C GLN A 701 63.80 -67.55 -40.73
N LEU A 702 64.12 -66.49 -41.49
CA LEU A 702 63.32 -65.27 -41.60
C LEU A 702 62.51 -65.32 -42.90
N PHE A 703 61.19 -65.53 -42.77
CA PHE A 703 60.24 -65.54 -43.87
C PHE A 703 59.53 -64.20 -44.01
N ALA A 704 59.38 -63.74 -45.25
CA ALA A 704 58.74 -62.49 -45.59
C ALA A 704 57.57 -62.77 -46.53
N TYR A 705 56.36 -62.43 -46.09
CA TYR A 705 55.12 -62.55 -46.88
C TYR A 705 54.42 -61.19 -46.97
N PRO A 706 55.01 -60.20 -47.68
CA PRO A 706 54.32 -58.95 -47.93
C PRO A 706 53.34 -59.13 -49.10
N GLU A 707 52.14 -59.60 -48.82
CA GLU A 707 51.15 -59.99 -49.84
C GLU A 707 50.46 -58.78 -50.49
N THR A 708 50.59 -57.58 -49.93
CA THR A 708 49.92 -56.37 -50.43
C THR A 708 50.91 -55.22 -50.65
N ASP A 709 50.71 -54.46 -51.72
CA ASP A 709 51.41 -53.20 -51.99
C ASP A 709 50.51 -52.02 -51.60
N VAL A 710 50.76 -51.44 -50.42
CA VAL A 710 49.93 -50.36 -49.85
C VAL A 710 50.78 -49.14 -49.56
N THR A 711 50.26 -47.97 -49.91
CA THR A 711 50.83 -46.67 -49.55
C THR A 711 50.00 -46.03 -48.45
N MET A 712 50.66 -45.55 -47.38
CA MET A 712 50.01 -44.91 -46.24
C MET A 712 50.65 -43.56 -45.93
N GLN A 713 49.84 -42.61 -45.44
CA GLN A 713 50.32 -41.34 -44.88
C GLN A 713 51.00 -41.58 -43.53
N ALA A 714 52.33 -41.63 -43.53
CA ALA A 714 53.12 -41.97 -42.36
C ALA A 714 54.50 -41.32 -42.35
N ASP A 715 55.12 -41.24 -41.18
CA ASP A 715 56.52 -40.89 -41.03
C ASP A 715 57.36 -42.16 -41.26
N ALA A 716 58.09 -42.19 -42.38
CA ALA A 716 58.85 -43.35 -42.81
C ALA A 716 59.86 -43.79 -41.75
N GLY A 717 60.64 -42.85 -41.19
CA GLY A 717 61.70 -43.18 -40.22
C GLY A 717 61.14 -43.67 -38.88
N LYS A 718 59.99 -43.13 -38.44
CA LYS A 718 59.33 -43.62 -37.21
C LYS A 718 58.69 -44.99 -37.41
N LEU A 719 58.10 -45.27 -38.57
CA LEU A 719 57.61 -46.60 -38.89
C LEU A 719 58.75 -47.61 -39.05
N GLU A 720 59.87 -47.23 -39.70
CA GLU A 720 61.06 -48.06 -39.79
C GLU A 720 61.53 -48.52 -38.41
N ARG A 721 61.54 -47.59 -37.44
CA ARG A 721 61.85 -47.92 -36.04
C ARG A 721 60.85 -48.89 -35.42
N VAL A 722 59.54 -48.69 -35.62
CA VAL A 722 58.51 -49.62 -35.09
C VAL A 722 58.76 -51.03 -35.63
N VAL A 723 58.89 -51.18 -36.94
CA VAL A 723 59.08 -52.49 -37.58
C VAL A 723 60.42 -53.11 -37.20
N GLY A 724 61.49 -52.31 -37.16
CA GLY A 724 62.81 -52.72 -36.72
C GLY A 724 62.83 -53.22 -35.29
N GLU A 725 62.14 -52.55 -34.36
CA GLU A 725 62.01 -52.98 -32.97
C GLU A 725 61.29 -54.33 -32.84
N LEU A 726 60.23 -54.56 -33.62
CA LEU A 726 59.49 -55.83 -33.60
C LEU A 726 60.33 -56.99 -34.17
N ILE A 727 60.98 -56.78 -35.31
CA ILE A 727 61.83 -57.80 -35.95
C ILE A 727 63.07 -58.09 -35.11
N SER A 728 63.72 -57.06 -34.57
CA SER A 728 64.89 -57.19 -33.69
C SER A 728 64.53 -57.97 -32.42
N ASN A 729 63.37 -57.69 -31.80
CA ASN A 729 62.88 -58.46 -30.66
C ASN A 729 62.61 -59.93 -31.04
N ALA A 730 61.98 -60.18 -32.19
CA ALA A 730 61.75 -61.54 -32.69
C ALA A 730 63.07 -62.33 -32.86
N ILE A 731 64.09 -61.75 -33.51
CA ILE A 731 65.42 -62.39 -33.69
C ILE A 731 66.10 -62.65 -32.34
N LYS A 732 66.01 -61.69 -31.44
CA LYS A 732 66.64 -61.74 -30.14
C LYS A 732 66.08 -62.84 -29.24
N TYR A 733 64.76 -63.04 -29.24
CA TYR A 733 64.07 -63.96 -28.34
C TYR A 733 63.74 -65.33 -28.95
N THR A 734 64.03 -65.52 -30.24
CA THR A 734 63.97 -66.83 -30.92
C THR A 734 65.27 -67.61 -30.72
N PRO A 735 65.25 -68.85 -30.21
CA PRO A 735 66.43 -69.72 -30.14
C PRO A 735 67.03 -70.06 -31.52
N GLU A 736 68.26 -70.58 -31.53
CA GLU A 736 68.92 -71.05 -32.75
C GLU A 736 68.08 -72.14 -33.45
N GLY A 737 67.92 -72.04 -34.78
CA GLY A 737 67.09 -72.96 -35.56
C GLY A 737 65.58 -72.66 -35.58
N GLY A 738 65.13 -71.58 -34.92
CA GLY A 738 63.73 -71.15 -34.95
C GLY A 738 63.33 -70.41 -36.23
N THR A 739 62.07 -69.95 -36.27
CA THR A 739 61.47 -69.27 -37.42
C THR A 739 60.85 -67.94 -37.03
N ILE A 740 60.90 -66.98 -37.95
CA ILE A 740 60.22 -65.68 -37.83
C ILE A 740 59.46 -65.43 -39.13
N ASP A 741 58.16 -65.19 -39.03
CA ASP A 741 57.28 -64.85 -40.13
C ASP A 741 56.88 -63.37 -40.03
N VAL A 742 57.21 -62.58 -41.05
CA VAL A 742 56.73 -61.21 -41.20
C VAL A 742 55.67 -61.17 -42.28
N THR A 743 54.43 -60.84 -41.91
CA THR A 743 53.30 -60.76 -42.86
C THR A 743 52.78 -59.34 -42.94
N LEU A 744 52.52 -58.87 -44.16
CA LEU A 744 51.83 -57.61 -44.42
C LEU A 744 50.58 -57.94 -45.25
N THR A 745 49.41 -57.70 -44.67
CA THR A 745 48.12 -57.94 -45.31
C THR A 745 47.25 -56.70 -45.23
N GLN A 746 46.39 -56.53 -46.23
CA GLN A 746 45.30 -55.56 -46.19
C GLN A 746 43.99 -56.33 -46.15
N LYS A 747 43.15 -56.04 -45.15
CA LYS A 747 41.81 -56.59 -45.04
C LYS A 747 40.83 -55.45 -44.78
N ASP A 748 39.83 -55.32 -45.65
CA ASP A 748 38.89 -54.21 -45.64
C ASP A 748 39.64 -52.86 -45.62
N ASP A 749 39.31 -51.97 -44.68
CA ASP A 749 39.97 -50.68 -44.49
C ASP A 749 41.14 -50.74 -43.48
N GLN A 750 41.75 -51.91 -43.26
CA GLN A 750 42.85 -52.07 -42.30
C GLN A 750 44.10 -52.65 -42.95
N ILE A 751 45.23 -51.99 -42.69
CA ILE A 751 46.58 -52.47 -43.01
C ILE A 751 47.10 -53.16 -41.75
N MET A 752 47.42 -54.45 -41.85
CA MET A 752 47.90 -55.26 -40.76
C MET A 752 49.33 -55.74 -41.04
N LEU A 753 50.26 -55.34 -40.18
CA LEU A 753 51.62 -55.85 -40.15
C LEU A 753 51.76 -56.78 -38.95
N SER A 754 52.11 -58.04 -39.17
CA SER A 754 52.37 -58.99 -38.09
C SER A 754 53.79 -59.54 -38.15
N VAL A 755 54.42 -59.64 -36.97
CA VAL A 755 55.73 -60.28 -36.78
C VAL A 755 55.52 -61.42 -35.80
N LYS A 756 55.63 -62.65 -36.29
CA LYS A 756 55.44 -63.87 -35.51
C LYS A 756 56.77 -64.61 -35.37
N ASP A 757 57.14 -64.95 -34.16
CA ASP A 757 58.35 -65.70 -33.84
C ASP A 757 58.03 -67.05 -33.20
N SER A 758 58.96 -68.01 -33.30
CA SER A 758 58.89 -69.31 -32.63
C SER A 758 59.70 -69.34 -31.32
N GLY A 759 59.83 -68.20 -30.65
CA GLY A 759 60.71 -68.00 -29.51
C GLY A 759 60.15 -68.44 -28.15
N ILE A 760 60.77 -67.93 -27.09
CA ILE A 760 60.49 -68.34 -25.70
C ILE A 760 59.07 -68.03 -25.22
N GLY A 761 58.34 -67.16 -25.92
CA GLY A 761 57.01 -66.70 -25.53
C GLY A 761 56.95 -65.99 -24.17
N MET A 762 55.75 -65.60 -23.75
CA MET A 762 55.48 -64.86 -22.51
C MET A 762 54.24 -65.41 -21.79
N THR A 763 54.13 -65.17 -20.49
CA THR A 763 52.86 -65.42 -19.76
C THR A 763 51.83 -64.33 -20.06
N LYS A 764 50.58 -64.56 -19.66
CA LYS A 764 49.51 -63.57 -19.85
C LYS A 764 49.80 -62.26 -19.10
N GLU A 765 50.28 -62.37 -17.86
CA GLU A 765 50.66 -61.22 -17.03
C GLU A 765 51.85 -60.46 -17.60
N GLU A 766 52.80 -61.16 -18.24
CA GLU A 766 53.92 -60.53 -18.93
C GLU A 766 53.44 -59.76 -20.18
N CYS A 767 52.47 -60.30 -20.94
CA CYS A 767 51.88 -59.62 -22.10
C CYS A 767 51.16 -58.30 -21.76
N GLU A 768 50.66 -58.15 -20.53
CA GLU A 768 50.06 -56.90 -20.05
C GLU A 768 51.12 -55.85 -19.72
N LYS A 769 52.29 -56.30 -19.21
CA LYS A 769 53.36 -55.42 -18.71
C LYS A 769 54.43 -55.06 -19.72
N ILE A 770 54.54 -55.77 -20.85
CA ILE A 770 55.59 -55.51 -21.86
C ILE A 770 55.55 -54.11 -22.47
N TRP A 771 54.43 -53.40 -22.32
CA TRP A 771 54.25 -52.02 -22.75
C TRP A 771 54.79 -51.01 -21.73
N GLU A 772 55.04 -51.43 -20.49
CA GLU A 772 55.61 -50.59 -19.44
C GLU A 772 57.10 -50.30 -19.72
N ARG A 773 57.53 -49.08 -19.38
CA ARG A 773 58.89 -48.62 -19.62
C ARG A 773 59.90 -49.34 -18.73
N PHE A 774 61.04 -49.69 -19.31
CA PHE A 774 62.11 -50.45 -18.64
C PHE A 774 61.69 -51.87 -18.20
N TYR A 775 60.46 -52.29 -18.51
CA TYR A 775 59.98 -53.60 -18.14
C TYR A 775 60.64 -54.67 -19.03
N ARG A 776 61.09 -55.75 -18.39
CA ARG A 776 61.71 -56.91 -19.05
C ARG A 776 61.34 -58.16 -18.28
N THR A 777 60.85 -59.19 -18.98
CA THR A 777 60.51 -60.48 -18.38
C THR A 777 61.75 -61.16 -17.78
N ASN A 778 61.58 -61.98 -16.75
CA ASN A 778 62.71 -62.65 -16.10
C ASN A 778 63.44 -63.61 -17.07
N ALA A 779 62.69 -64.29 -17.95
CA ALA A 779 63.26 -65.12 -19.01
C ALA A 779 64.04 -64.26 -20.03
N SER A 780 63.54 -63.08 -20.41
CA SER A 780 64.23 -62.20 -21.36
C SER A 780 65.55 -61.62 -20.82
N LYS A 781 65.69 -61.45 -19.50
CA LYS A 781 66.90 -60.94 -18.84
C LYS A 781 68.08 -61.88 -18.99
N THR A 782 67.80 -63.19 -18.99
CA THR A 782 68.79 -64.26 -19.14
C THR A 782 69.14 -64.54 -20.60
N VAL A 783 68.16 -64.38 -21.51
CA VAL A 783 68.31 -64.72 -22.93
C VAL A 783 69.04 -63.64 -23.75
N ALA A 784 68.82 -62.36 -23.46
CA ALA A 784 69.45 -61.29 -24.23
C ALA A 784 69.58 -59.96 -23.48
N LYS A 785 70.39 -59.02 -23.98
CA LYS A 785 70.57 -57.68 -23.40
C LYS A 785 69.65 -56.65 -24.06
N GLY A 786 68.91 -55.83 -23.33
CA GLY A 786 68.03 -54.77 -23.86
C GLY A 786 67.69 -53.68 -22.83
N SER A 787 67.20 -52.52 -23.28
CA SER A 787 66.81 -51.37 -22.46
C SER A 787 65.41 -51.52 -21.82
N GLY A 788 64.50 -52.24 -22.50
CA GLY A 788 63.09 -52.30 -22.10
C GLY A 788 62.28 -51.08 -22.52
N LEU A 789 62.80 -50.27 -23.45
CA LEU A 789 62.11 -49.08 -23.97
C LEU A 789 61.51 -49.29 -25.37
N GLY A 790 62.10 -50.17 -26.19
CA GLY A 790 61.73 -50.37 -27.59
C GLY A 790 60.23 -50.61 -27.83
N LEU A 791 59.59 -51.52 -27.07
CA LEU A 791 58.15 -51.79 -27.21
C LEU A 791 57.26 -50.64 -26.73
N SER A 792 57.66 -49.93 -25.67
CA SER A 792 56.93 -48.74 -25.21
C SER A 792 57.01 -47.60 -26.23
N ILE A 793 58.17 -47.40 -26.86
CA ILE A 793 58.35 -46.40 -27.93
C ILE A 793 57.56 -46.83 -29.17
N ALA A 794 57.64 -48.10 -29.58
CA ALA A 794 56.90 -48.61 -30.73
C ALA A 794 55.38 -48.42 -30.56
N LYS A 795 54.85 -48.67 -29.35
CA LYS A 795 53.44 -48.43 -29.03
C LYS A 795 53.06 -46.96 -29.21
N GLU A 796 53.78 -46.05 -28.58
CA GLU A 796 53.52 -44.60 -28.69
C GLU A 796 53.62 -44.11 -30.14
N LEU A 797 54.63 -44.57 -30.90
CA LEU A 797 54.78 -44.23 -32.32
C LEU A 797 53.60 -44.73 -33.16
N VAL A 798 53.11 -45.96 -32.91
CA VAL A 798 51.94 -46.52 -33.60
C VAL A 798 50.68 -45.73 -33.26
N GLU A 799 50.48 -45.39 -31.99
CA GLU A 799 49.31 -44.62 -31.51
C GLU A 799 49.33 -43.18 -32.07
N MET A 800 50.49 -42.52 -32.15
CA MET A 800 50.63 -41.21 -32.82
C MET A 800 50.33 -41.28 -34.33
N HIS A 801 50.57 -42.43 -34.97
CA HIS A 801 50.16 -42.67 -36.35
C HIS A 801 48.66 -42.99 -36.49
N GLY A 802 47.91 -43.06 -35.38
CA GLY A 802 46.48 -43.40 -35.35
C GLY A 802 46.20 -44.90 -35.48
N GLY A 803 47.22 -45.74 -35.29
CA GLY A 803 47.11 -47.20 -35.32
C GLY A 803 47.00 -47.82 -33.93
N THR A 804 46.90 -49.15 -33.90
CA THR A 804 46.92 -49.95 -32.66
C THR A 804 47.96 -51.06 -32.75
N ILE A 805 48.66 -51.34 -31.66
CA ILE A 805 49.57 -52.48 -31.56
C ILE A 805 49.06 -53.48 -30.51
N SER A 806 49.16 -54.78 -30.81
CA SER A 806 48.72 -55.86 -29.93
C SER A 806 49.71 -57.02 -29.92
N VAL A 807 49.62 -57.86 -28.88
CA VAL A 807 50.48 -59.03 -28.70
C VAL A 807 49.64 -60.27 -28.41
N VAL A 808 49.98 -61.38 -29.02
CA VAL A 808 49.49 -62.72 -28.66
C VAL A 808 50.71 -63.61 -28.44
N SER A 809 50.89 -64.11 -27.23
CA SER A 809 52.04 -64.95 -26.89
C SER A 809 51.62 -66.11 -25.99
N LYS A 810 52.35 -67.21 -26.08
CA LYS A 810 52.25 -68.32 -25.13
C LYS A 810 53.64 -68.87 -24.86
N GLN A 811 53.94 -69.08 -23.59
CA GLN A 811 55.25 -69.56 -23.15
C GLN A 811 55.69 -70.82 -23.92
N ASN A 812 56.91 -70.78 -24.45
CA ASN A 812 57.55 -71.78 -25.30
C ASN A 812 56.86 -72.08 -26.64
N GLN A 813 55.90 -71.26 -27.07
CA GLN A 813 55.20 -71.39 -28.36
C GLN A 813 55.40 -70.17 -29.27
N GLY A 814 56.24 -69.21 -28.85
CA GLY A 814 56.51 -67.98 -29.58
C GLY A 814 55.57 -66.82 -29.26
N THR A 815 55.77 -65.73 -29.99
CA THR A 815 55.01 -64.47 -29.84
C THR A 815 54.60 -63.94 -31.21
N MET A 816 53.44 -63.31 -31.29
CA MET A 816 52.98 -62.57 -32.45
C MET A 816 52.63 -61.15 -32.05
N PHE A 817 53.35 -60.18 -32.60
CA PHE A 817 52.99 -58.77 -32.54
C PHE A 817 52.19 -58.39 -33.78
N THR A 818 51.10 -57.65 -33.61
CA THR A 818 50.26 -57.17 -34.72
C THR A 818 50.06 -55.67 -34.59
N VAL A 819 50.48 -54.93 -35.62
CA VAL A 819 50.25 -53.50 -35.79
C VAL A 819 49.15 -53.31 -36.84
N THR A 820 48.14 -52.52 -36.50
CA THR A 820 47.00 -52.23 -37.36
C THR A 820 46.89 -50.73 -37.59
N PHE A 821 46.80 -50.33 -38.86
CA PHE A 821 46.49 -48.96 -39.26
C PHE A 821 45.20 -48.94 -40.07
N THR A 822 44.43 -47.86 -39.97
CA THR A 822 43.29 -47.64 -40.87
C THR A 822 43.82 -47.16 -42.22
N SER A 823 43.47 -47.87 -43.29
CA SER A 823 43.76 -47.46 -44.66
C SER A 823 43.05 -46.13 -44.94
N PRO A 824 43.72 -45.12 -45.54
CA PRO A 824 43.02 -43.92 -45.99
C PRO A 824 41.95 -44.30 -47.02
N ASP A 825 40.72 -43.93 -46.73
CA ASP A 825 39.52 -44.15 -47.55
C ASP A 825 39.76 -43.59 -48.96
N THR A 826 39.46 -44.38 -50.00
CA THR A 826 39.50 -43.98 -51.41
C THR A 826 38.37 -42.98 -51.76
N ARG A 827 37.84 -42.26 -50.76
CA ARG A 827 36.77 -41.27 -50.85
C ARG A 827 37.34 -39.84 -50.85
N MET A 828 38.18 -39.53 -51.83
CA MET A 828 38.39 -38.16 -52.28
C MET A 828 38.20 -38.08 -53.79
N LYS A 829 36.96 -38.32 -54.24
CA LYS A 829 36.41 -37.69 -55.45
C LYS A 829 34.98 -37.25 -55.13
N SER A 830 34.68 -36.02 -55.52
CA SER A 830 33.46 -35.22 -55.29
C SER A 830 33.24 -34.69 -53.86
N ASN A 831 33.74 -33.49 -53.61
CA ASN A 831 32.87 -32.32 -53.41
C ASN A 831 33.49 -31.10 -54.08
#